data_AF-A0A974VWQ8-F1
#
_entry.id   AF-A0A974VWQ8-F1
#
_cell.length_a   1.000
_cell.length_b   1.000
_cell.length_c   1.000
_cell.angle_alpha   90.00
_cell.angle_beta   90.00
_cell.angle_gamma   90.00
#
_symmetry.space_group_name_H-M   'P 1'
#
loop_
_entity.id
_entity.type
_entity.pdbx_description
1 polymer ?
#
loop_
_entity_poly.entity_id
_entity_poly.type
_entity_poly.pdbx_seq_one_letter_code
_entity_poly.pdbx_strand_id
1 'polypeptide(L)'
;MNDQRPDPDALLAKVEREEARARRGRLKIFFGAAAGVGKTYAMLLAARERRAENINIVVGLVETHGRGETAALLEGLEVLPPRRVEYRGTVLHEFDLDGALKRKPAIILVDEFAHSNAPGSRHPKRWQDIEELLEAGIDVYTALNVQHLESLNDDVGQISGIRVRETVPDTVFEQADEIELVDLPPDELLLRLKEGKVYLPRQAQDAVRHFFRKGNLIALRELALRQTASRVDAQMLDYREDNAIREVWPVSERILVCVGPNALAERLVRAGKRFATGLRADWIVVYVETPELERLPAARRDGVLRILRLAEQLGAETVTLSAPEMSEALIEFAKERNVTKIVMGKPSRRGWRRWLMGSIVDTLISHAHNINIYLLGSPQGENRTVDRIAPASARNSSAGFGHRAPVRKKGYYRGYLWAVVTTLASAALAHLMFGRFELANLVMVFLLGVVFIATRYGRGPSILASVLGVAILDFFFVTPYFSFSVSGTQYLLTLIAMLIVAILISHLMANVRSQAKVAAHRERRATVLYAMSKDLAASQSEDEIVRTAVRHLYTEFGSHNVVLLTDEHNRVVYPKDRPMAQSLRGADLSLAQWVLDHNEIAGQGTNTLPGAESVYFPLSNDDKVLGVLALLPVNLRRIFLPEQRLLLDTFLRQIAQAILRVRLAEQARSAQMQIEAERLRNSLLSSISHDLRTPLASIVGSASTLAEDDGRLKPEDKIELSSAIYDEARRMSSLVNNILDMARLDAGVIELNRQWHPLEEIVGTVLTRLQQPLQGRPVKVKLPSGIPMIYADAVLIEQVLTNLLENAIRYTPEGSPLDISSEITPYAVEVAVADRGPGIPKGMEKRLFEKFYRSQREGAQSGVGLGLAICRAIVEVHGGTIEARNRSTGGAVFSFVLPQDKTPPVVEEE
;
A
#
# COMPACT_ATOMS: atom_id res chain seq x y z
N MET A 1 -1.25 31.53 -33.70
CA MET A 1 -0.14 31.11 -32.83
C MET A 1 -0.13 29.59 -32.86
N ASN A 2 0.98 28.97 -33.27
CA ASN A 2 1.07 27.52 -33.48
C ASN A 2 0.99 26.78 -32.13
N ASP A 3 -0.06 25.99 -31.97
CA ASP A 3 -0.45 25.29 -30.72
C ASP A 3 0.19 23.88 -30.61
N GLN A 4 1.44 23.73 -31.05
CA GLN A 4 2.15 22.44 -31.02
C GLN A 4 3.58 22.59 -30.50
N ARG A 5 3.75 23.21 -29.33
CA ARG A 5 5.02 23.14 -28.60
C ARG A 5 4.92 21.95 -27.64
N PRO A 6 5.77 20.90 -27.77
CA PRO A 6 5.79 19.80 -26.82
C PRO A 6 6.10 20.33 -25.41
N ASP A 7 5.54 19.66 -24.40
CA ASP A 7 5.78 19.99 -23.00
C ASP A 7 7.28 19.90 -22.67
N PRO A 8 7.94 20.99 -22.21
CA PRO A 8 9.36 20.98 -21.85
C PRO A 8 9.71 19.92 -20.80
N ASP A 9 8.80 19.66 -19.86
CA ASP A 9 9.03 18.68 -18.79
C ASP A 9 9.00 17.25 -19.34
N ALA A 10 8.12 16.98 -20.32
CA ALA A 10 8.08 15.72 -21.02
C ALA A 10 9.33 15.48 -21.88
N LEU A 11 9.89 16.54 -22.49
CA LEU A 11 11.15 16.47 -23.24
C LEU A 11 12.35 16.25 -22.32
N LEU A 12 12.41 16.92 -21.17
CA LEU A 12 13.48 16.72 -20.19
C LEU A 12 13.44 15.29 -19.62
N ALA A 13 12.26 14.82 -19.21
CA ALA A 13 12.08 13.45 -18.72
C ALA A 13 12.40 12.41 -19.79
N LYS A 14 12.25 12.73 -21.08
CA LYS A 14 12.67 11.86 -22.18
C LYS A 14 14.20 11.81 -22.29
N VAL A 15 14.88 12.96 -22.28
CA VAL A 15 16.35 13.03 -22.33
C VAL A 15 16.98 12.32 -21.13
N GLU A 16 16.44 12.52 -19.92
CA GLU A 16 16.92 11.83 -18.72
C GLU A 16 16.76 10.31 -18.82
N ARG A 17 15.64 9.82 -19.40
CA ARG A 17 15.44 8.39 -19.67
C ARG A 17 16.40 7.86 -20.72
N GLU A 18 16.65 8.59 -21.80
CA GLU A 18 17.62 8.22 -22.83
C GLU A 18 19.05 8.18 -22.28
N GLU A 19 19.45 9.14 -21.45
CA GLU A 19 20.75 9.16 -20.78
C GLU A 19 20.92 8.01 -19.79
N ALA A 20 19.90 7.71 -19.00
CA ALA A 20 19.91 6.57 -18.08
C ALA A 20 20.02 5.24 -18.85
N ARG A 21 19.30 5.11 -19.97
CA ARG A 21 19.34 3.93 -20.84
C ARG A 21 20.66 3.78 -21.59
N ALA A 22 21.34 4.88 -21.91
CA ALA A 22 22.66 4.85 -22.55
C ALA A 22 23.80 4.46 -21.59
N ARG A 23 23.64 4.72 -20.29
CA ARG A 23 24.62 4.34 -19.25
C ARG A 23 24.47 2.89 -18.78
N ARG A 24 23.26 2.33 -18.92
CA ARG A 24 22.94 0.94 -18.56
C ARG A 24 23.34 0.00 -19.71
N GLY A 25 23.88 -1.16 -19.36
CA GLY A 25 24.14 -2.26 -20.28
C GLY A 25 22.84 -2.86 -20.83
N ARG A 26 22.93 -3.57 -21.95
CA ARG A 26 21.78 -4.16 -22.66
C ARG A 26 21.54 -5.61 -22.28
N LEU A 27 20.28 -5.96 -22.06
CA LEU A 27 19.88 -7.33 -21.78
C LEU A 27 19.33 -8.01 -23.04
N LYS A 28 19.97 -9.11 -23.47
CA LYS A 28 19.46 -9.99 -24.52
C LYS A 28 19.05 -11.34 -23.95
N ILE A 29 17.78 -11.71 -24.14
CA ILE A 29 17.21 -12.97 -23.66
C ILE A 29 16.95 -13.92 -24.84
N PHE A 30 17.58 -15.09 -24.79
CA PHE A 30 17.26 -16.21 -25.67
C PHE A 30 16.11 -16.99 -25.06
N PHE A 31 14.90 -16.78 -25.57
CA PHE A 31 13.65 -17.27 -25.01
C PHE A 31 13.15 -18.50 -25.76
N GLY A 32 12.54 -19.47 -25.07
CA GLY A 32 12.02 -20.66 -25.74
C GLY A 32 10.97 -21.42 -24.94
N ALA A 33 10.23 -22.27 -25.64
CA ALA A 33 9.08 -23.00 -25.08
C ALA A 33 9.46 -24.06 -24.03
N ALA A 34 10.65 -24.66 -24.13
CA ALA A 34 11.06 -25.74 -23.26
C ALA A 34 12.58 -25.91 -23.20
N ALA A 35 13.05 -26.73 -22.25
CA ALA A 35 14.43 -27.22 -22.26
C ALA A 35 14.68 -28.08 -23.52
N GLY A 36 15.87 -27.94 -24.12
CA GLY A 36 16.26 -28.74 -25.30
C GLY A 36 15.98 -28.10 -26.66
N VAL A 37 15.26 -26.97 -26.74
CA VAL A 37 15.04 -26.23 -28.01
C VAL A 37 16.29 -25.55 -28.57
N GLY A 38 17.38 -25.45 -27.78
CA GLY A 38 18.67 -24.92 -28.24
C GLY A 38 19.04 -23.51 -27.77
N LYS A 39 18.36 -22.94 -26.77
CA LYS A 39 18.63 -21.57 -26.27
C LYS A 39 20.10 -21.29 -25.95
N THR A 40 20.73 -22.12 -25.12
CA THR A 40 22.17 -21.99 -24.78
C THR A 40 23.07 -22.11 -26.00
N TYR A 41 22.70 -22.96 -26.97
CA TYR A 41 23.44 -23.10 -28.22
C TYR A 41 23.33 -21.84 -29.09
N ALA A 42 22.12 -21.29 -29.24
CA ALA A 42 21.88 -20.03 -29.96
C ALA A 42 22.61 -18.85 -29.28
N MET A 43 22.57 -18.78 -27.95
CA MET A 43 23.29 -17.78 -27.16
C MET A 43 24.81 -17.83 -27.40
N LEU A 44 25.41 -19.02 -27.38
CA LEU A 44 26.83 -19.19 -27.66
C LEU A 44 27.18 -18.88 -29.12
N LEU A 45 26.30 -19.22 -30.08
CA LEU A 45 26.50 -18.89 -31.48
C LEU A 45 26.53 -17.37 -31.70
N ALA A 46 25.56 -16.65 -31.13
CA ALA A 46 25.52 -15.19 -31.15
C ALA A 46 26.76 -14.56 -30.48
N ALA A 47 27.23 -15.16 -29.38
CA ALA A 47 28.46 -14.72 -28.73
C ALA A 47 29.70 -14.91 -29.63
N ARG A 48 29.80 -16.00 -30.39
CA ARG A 48 30.92 -16.21 -31.33
C ARG A 48 30.89 -15.23 -32.49
N GLU A 49 29.70 -14.89 -32.99
CA GLU A 49 29.55 -13.88 -34.03
C GLU A 49 30.07 -12.51 -33.57
N ARG A 50 29.64 -12.05 -32.38
CA ARG A 50 30.15 -10.81 -31.78
C ARG A 50 31.65 -10.86 -31.48
N ARG A 51 32.19 -12.05 -31.16
CA ARG A 51 33.63 -12.21 -30.98
C ARG A 51 34.41 -12.07 -32.28
N ALA A 52 33.87 -12.57 -33.39
CA ALA A 52 34.48 -12.42 -34.71
C ALA A 52 34.58 -10.93 -35.12
N GLU A 53 33.72 -10.08 -34.55
CA GLU A 53 33.77 -8.61 -34.65
C GLU A 53 34.77 -7.96 -33.66
N ASN A 54 35.59 -8.75 -32.97
CA ASN A 54 36.55 -8.33 -31.93
C ASN A 54 35.93 -7.66 -30.68
N ILE A 55 34.68 -7.97 -30.36
CA ILE A 55 34.05 -7.51 -29.11
C ILE A 55 34.57 -8.35 -27.93
N ASN A 56 34.87 -7.68 -26.80
CA ASN A 56 35.36 -8.32 -25.58
C ASN A 56 34.24 -9.09 -24.87
N ILE A 57 34.28 -10.42 -24.95
CA ILE A 57 33.22 -11.31 -24.46
C ILE A 57 33.80 -12.27 -23.43
N VAL A 58 33.10 -12.40 -22.30
CA VAL A 58 33.45 -13.31 -21.21
C VAL A 58 32.28 -14.23 -20.91
N VAL A 59 32.57 -15.51 -20.66
CA VAL A 59 31.59 -16.48 -20.20
C VAL A 59 31.59 -16.44 -18.68
N GLY A 60 30.49 -15.95 -18.10
CA GLY A 60 30.32 -15.92 -16.65
C GLY A 60 29.89 -17.28 -16.12
N LEU A 61 28.78 -17.79 -16.63
CA LEU A 61 28.26 -19.11 -16.30
C LEU A 61 27.50 -19.66 -17.50
N VAL A 62 27.87 -20.85 -17.97
CA VAL A 62 27.16 -21.56 -19.03
C VAL A 62 27.08 -23.04 -18.67
N GLU A 63 25.86 -23.58 -18.64
CA GLU A 63 25.64 -25.00 -18.39
C GLU A 63 25.51 -25.78 -19.70
N THR A 64 26.54 -26.58 -20.02
CA THR A 64 26.51 -27.43 -21.23
C THR A 64 25.74 -28.74 -21.01
N HIS A 65 25.51 -29.13 -19.74
CA HIS A 65 24.94 -30.42 -19.32
C HIS A 65 25.53 -31.64 -20.05
N GLY A 66 26.83 -31.62 -20.36
CA GLY A 66 27.52 -32.72 -21.04
C GLY A 66 27.29 -32.82 -22.55
N ARG A 67 26.70 -31.80 -23.20
CA ARG A 67 26.48 -31.78 -24.65
C ARG A 67 27.75 -31.37 -25.38
N GLY A 68 28.37 -32.31 -26.10
CA GLY A 68 29.63 -32.09 -26.83
C GLY A 68 29.57 -30.95 -27.86
N GLU A 69 28.48 -30.85 -28.63
CA GLU A 69 28.30 -29.77 -29.63
C GLU A 69 28.22 -28.38 -28.98
N THR A 70 27.59 -28.25 -27.80
CA THR A 70 27.49 -26.98 -27.07
C THR A 70 28.81 -26.65 -26.37
N ALA A 71 29.51 -27.66 -25.83
CA ALA A 71 30.82 -27.49 -25.21
C ALA A 71 31.88 -27.03 -26.22
N ALA A 72 31.83 -27.53 -27.46
CA ALA A 72 32.73 -27.08 -28.52
C ALA A 72 32.59 -25.58 -28.86
N LEU A 73 31.42 -24.96 -28.60
CA LEU A 73 31.23 -23.52 -28.80
C LEU A 73 31.88 -22.67 -27.71
N LEU A 74 32.18 -23.25 -26.54
CA LEU A 74 32.94 -22.58 -25.48
C LEU A 74 34.44 -22.53 -25.79
N GLU A 75 34.93 -23.40 -26.69
CA GLU A 75 36.34 -23.46 -27.01
C GLU A 75 36.87 -22.13 -27.53
N GLY A 76 37.90 -21.65 -26.84
CA GLY A 76 38.56 -20.40 -27.08
C GLY A 76 37.92 -19.20 -26.37
N LEU A 77 36.70 -19.25 -25.83
CA LEU A 77 36.12 -18.12 -25.08
C LEU A 77 36.76 -18.02 -23.68
N GLU A 78 36.93 -16.79 -23.17
CA GLU A 78 37.38 -16.57 -21.79
C GLU A 78 36.26 -16.98 -20.82
N VAL A 79 36.52 -17.90 -19.89
CA VAL A 79 35.53 -18.39 -18.91
C VAL A 79 35.96 -18.00 -17.51
N LEU A 80 35.07 -17.33 -16.76
CA LEU A 80 35.31 -17.00 -15.37
C LEU A 80 35.23 -18.26 -14.48
N PRO A 81 36.11 -18.40 -13.48
CA PRO A 81 36.04 -19.51 -12.56
C PRO A 81 34.78 -19.38 -11.67
N PRO A 82 34.00 -20.46 -11.46
CA PRO A 82 32.82 -20.40 -10.61
C PRO A 82 33.22 -20.24 -9.13
N ARG A 83 32.42 -19.47 -8.39
CA ARG A 83 32.56 -19.28 -6.95
C ARG A 83 32.12 -20.53 -6.22
N ARG A 84 32.92 -21.02 -5.28
CA ARG A 84 32.59 -22.19 -4.45
C ARG A 84 31.89 -21.73 -3.18
N VAL A 85 30.67 -22.21 -2.94
CA VAL A 85 29.87 -21.90 -1.76
C VAL A 85 29.57 -23.20 -1.01
N GLU A 86 29.99 -23.29 0.24
CA GLU A 86 29.74 -24.48 1.06
C GLU A 86 28.36 -24.38 1.72
N TYR A 87 27.47 -25.32 1.40
CA TYR A 87 26.11 -25.34 1.93
C TYR A 87 25.71 -26.76 2.34
N ARG A 88 25.37 -26.94 3.62
CA ARG A 88 24.94 -28.23 4.22
C ARG A 88 25.87 -29.41 3.89
N GLY A 89 27.19 -29.18 3.92
CA GLY A 89 28.21 -30.20 3.65
C GLY A 89 28.39 -30.56 2.17
N THR A 90 27.79 -29.81 1.25
CA THR A 90 28.02 -29.92 -0.21
C THR A 90 28.61 -28.61 -0.74
N VAL A 91 29.61 -28.69 -1.61
CA VAL A 91 30.18 -27.52 -2.29
C VAL A 91 29.35 -27.24 -3.54
N LEU A 92 28.66 -26.10 -3.55
CA LEU A 92 27.92 -25.58 -4.71
C LEU A 92 28.84 -24.69 -5.54
N HIS A 93 28.70 -24.76 -6.86
CA HIS A 93 29.43 -23.91 -7.82
C HIS A 93 28.46 -22.86 -8.35
N GLU A 94 28.70 -21.59 -8.01
CA GLU A 94 27.83 -20.46 -8.32
C GLU A 94 28.54 -19.44 -9.23
N PHE A 95 27.77 -18.59 -9.91
CA PHE A 95 28.31 -17.50 -10.70
C PHE A 95 29.08 -16.48 -9.82
N ASP A 96 30.29 -16.10 -10.23
CA ASP A 96 31.10 -15.09 -9.53
C ASP A 96 30.80 -13.67 -10.03
N LEU A 97 29.76 -13.05 -9.48
CA LEU A 97 29.36 -11.67 -9.79
C LEU A 97 30.48 -10.66 -9.52
N ASP A 98 31.19 -10.80 -8.39
CA ASP A 98 32.26 -9.87 -8.00
C ASP A 98 33.45 -9.94 -8.97
N GLY A 99 33.77 -11.15 -9.44
CA GLY A 99 34.75 -11.38 -10.49
C GLY A 99 34.34 -10.75 -11.83
N ALA A 100 33.07 -10.91 -12.21
CA ALA A 100 32.52 -10.32 -13.42
C ALA A 100 32.56 -8.77 -13.41
N LEU A 101 32.14 -8.15 -12.30
CA LEU A 101 32.15 -6.70 -12.13
C LEU A 101 33.57 -6.10 -12.12
N LYS A 102 34.56 -6.84 -11.61
CA LYS A 102 35.97 -6.44 -11.68
C LYS A 102 36.53 -6.55 -13.10
N ARG A 103 36.14 -7.60 -13.83
CA ARG A 103 36.63 -7.86 -15.20
C ARG A 103 36.08 -6.87 -16.23
N LYS A 104 34.87 -6.35 -16.01
CA LYS A 104 34.13 -5.41 -16.89
C LYS A 104 34.22 -5.77 -18.38
N PRO A 105 33.73 -6.94 -18.80
CA PRO A 105 33.62 -7.27 -20.22
C PRO A 105 32.63 -6.35 -20.93
N ALA A 106 32.68 -6.30 -22.27
CA ALA A 106 31.65 -5.61 -23.04
C ALA A 106 30.34 -6.43 -23.03
N ILE A 107 30.46 -7.75 -23.20
CA ILE A 107 29.33 -8.69 -23.10
C ILE A 107 29.72 -9.84 -22.16
N ILE A 108 28.80 -10.24 -21.28
CA ILE A 108 28.94 -11.44 -20.45
C ILE A 108 27.81 -12.44 -20.70
N LEU A 109 28.15 -13.72 -20.78
CA LEU A 109 27.17 -14.81 -20.92
C LEU A 109 26.84 -15.39 -19.55
N VAL A 110 25.56 -15.36 -19.17
CA VAL A 110 25.07 -15.88 -17.88
C VAL A 110 23.81 -16.71 -18.12
N ASP A 111 23.94 -18.03 -18.11
CA ASP A 111 22.84 -18.97 -18.32
C ASP A 111 21.98 -19.18 -17.06
N GLU A 112 20.83 -19.82 -17.24
CA GLU A 112 19.77 -20.07 -16.25
C GLU A 112 19.27 -18.79 -15.57
N PHE A 113 18.65 -17.90 -16.35
CA PHE A 113 18.15 -16.61 -15.86
C PHE A 113 17.26 -16.68 -14.60
N ALA A 114 16.48 -17.76 -14.47
CA ALA A 114 15.54 -17.99 -13.39
C ALA A 114 16.14 -18.62 -12.12
N HIS A 115 17.43 -18.96 -12.14
CA HIS A 115 18.07 -19.73 -11.08
C HIS A 115 18.00 -19.03 -9.72
N SER A 116 17.88 -19.83 -8.66
CA SER A 116 17.94 -19.34 -7.27
C SER A 116 19.34 -19.55 -6.71
N ASN A 117 20.05 -18.47 -6.46
CA ASN A 117 21.44 -18.51 -6.03
C ASN A 117 21.59 -19.22 -4.67
N ALA A 118 22.76 -19.83 -4.43
CA ALA A 118 23.08 -20.46 -3.16
C ALA A 118 22.88 -19.53 -1.93
N PRO A 119 22.35 -20.03 -0.80
CA PRO A 119 22.22 -19.22 0.43
C PRO A 119 23.57 -18.68 0.90
N GLY A 120 23.67 -17.36 1.07
CA GLY A 120 24.92 -16.64 1.36
C GLY A 120 25.52 -15.89 0.17
N SER A 121 24.96 -16.06 -1.03
CA SER A 121 25.23 -15.19 -2.19
C SER A 121 24.66 -13.79 -1.99
N ARG A 122 25.22 -12.80 -2.70
CA ARG A 122 24.85 -11.37 -2.57
C ARG A 122 23.37 -11.12 -2.86
N HIS A 123 22.85 -11.75 -3.90
CA HIS A 123 21.44 -11.71 -4.24
C HIS A 123 20.82 -13.12 -4.21
N PRO A 124 19.54 -13.25 -3.83
CA PRO A 124 18.84 -14.53 -3.82
C PRO A 124 18.50 -15.08 -5.22
N LYS A 125 18.47 -14.25 -6.26
CA LYS A 125 18.09 -14.65 -7.63
C LYS A 125 19.10 -14.19 -8.65
N ARG A 126 19.38 -15.02 -9.66
CA ARG A 126 20.38 -14.71 -10.70
C ARG A 126 20.00 -13.52 -11.58
N TRP A 127 18.72 -13.28 -11.81
CA TRP A 127 18.28 -12.09 -12.55
C TRP A 127 18.65 -10.78 -11.83
N GLN A 128 18.81 -10.78 -10.50
CA GLN A 128 19.28 -9.62 -9.73
C GLN A 128 20.79 -9.39 -9.89
N ASP A 129 21.58 -10.47 -10.00
CA ASP A 129 23.01 -10.35 -10.35
C ASP A 129 23.17 -9.74 -11.74
N ILE A 130 22.29 -10.12 -12.67
CA ILE A 130 22.26 -9.57 -14.03
C ILE A 130 21.84 -8.11 -14.03
N GLU A 131 20.86 -7.70 -13.21
CA GLU A 131 20.53 -6.29 -13.04
C GLU A 131 21.74 -5.46 -12.57
N GLU A 132 22.51 -5.95 -11.60
CA GLU A 132 23.72 -5.23 -11.15
C GLU A 132 24.80 -5.14 -12.26
N LEU A 133 24.94 -6.18 -13.09
CA LEU A 133 25.83 -6.13 -14.27
C LEU A 133 25.38 -5.09 -15.29
N LEU A 134 24.07 -5.01 -15.57
CA LEU A 134 23.51 -4.01 -16.47
C LEU A 134 23.68 -2.60 -15.92
N GLU A 135 23.48 -2.38 -14.62
CA GLU A 135 23.75 -1.10 -13.96
C GLU A 135 25.22 -0.68 -14.03
N ALA A 136 26.14 -1.65 -14.03
CA ALA A 136 27.56 -1.41 -14.22
C ALA A 136 27.97 -1.12 -15.69
N GLY A 137 27.01 -1.12 -16.62
CA GLY A 137 27.23 -0.86 -18.05
C GLY A 137 27.72 -2.06 -18.85
N ILE A 138 27.52 -3.29 -18.35
CA ILE A 138 27.93 -4.54 -19.01
C ILE A 138 26.72 -5.15 -19.72
N ASP A 139 26.84 -5.47 -21.01
CA ASP A 139 25.77 -6.16 -21.74
C ASP A 139 25.70 -7.64 -21.31
N VAL A 140 24.49 -8.17 -21.15
CA VAL A 140 24.28 -9.54 -20.67
C VAL A 140 23.46 -10.35 -21.65
N TYR A 141 23.97 -11.53 -22.02
CA TYR A 141 23.23 -12.54 -22.78
C TYR A 141 22.84 -13.68 -21.85
N THR A 142 21.56 -14.03 -21.83
CA THR A 142 21.01 -15.06 -20.96
C THR A 142 19.95 -15.90 -21.66
N ALA A 143 19.61 -17.08 -21.11
CA ALA A 143 18.57 -17.94 -21.64
C ALA A 143 17.44 -18.17 -20.62
N LEU A 144 16.20 -18.18 -21.13
CA LEU A 144 14.99 -18.32 -20.32
C LEU A 144 13.98 -19.25 -21.00
N ASN A 145 13.29 -20.09 -20.23
CA ASN A 145 12.12 -20.83 -20.71
C ASN A 145 10.82 -20.15 -20.32
N VAL A 146 9.77 -20.34 -21.12
CA VAL A 146 8.41 -19.86 -20.82
C VAL A 146 7.89 -20.30 -19.45
N GLN A 147 8.27 -21.51 -18.99
CA GLN A 147 7.83 -22.04 -17.70
C GLN A 147 8.38 -21.30 -16.46
N HIS A 148 9.38 -20.45 -16.66
CA HIS A 148 10.01 -19.69 -15.57
C HIS A 148 9.44 -18.26 -15.47
N LEU A 149 8.53 -17.85 -16.36
CA LEU A 149 7.80 -16.60 -16.18
C LEU A 149 6.75 -16.76 -15.09
N GLU A 150 6.73 -15.83 -14.14
CA GLU A 150 5.89 -15.91 -12.94
C GLU A 150 4.40 -15.93 -13.29
N SER A 151 3.93 -15.04 -14.16
CA SER A 151 2.52 -14.98 -14.58
C SER A 151 2.00 -16.25 -15.27
N LEU A 152 2.89 -17.01 -15.92
CA LEU A 152 2.54 -18.20 -16.69
C LEU A 152 2.72 -19.50 -15.91
N ASN A 153 3.19 -19.44 -14.65
CA ASN A 153 3.52 -20.64 -13.89
C ASN A 153 2.28 -21.51 -13.63
N ASP A 154 1.13 -20.90 -13.32
CA ASP A 154 -0.12 -21.64 -13.09
C ASP A 154 -0.66 -22.28 -14.38
N ASP A 155 -0.65 -21.55 -15.50
CA ASP A 155 -1.05 -22.06 -16.82
C ASP A 155 -0.17 -23.25 -17.24
N VAL A 156 1.15 -23.09 -17.11
CA VAL A 156 2.13 -24.13 -17.42
C VAL A 156 2.01 -25.32 -16.47
N GLY A 157 1.69 -25.07 -15.19
CA GLY A 157 1.43 -26.11 -14.20
C GLY A 157 0.19 -26.95 -14.54
N GLN A 158 -0.88 -26.33 -15.04
CA GLN A 158 -2.08 -27.05 -15.52
C GLN A 158 -1.80 -27.89 -16.77
N ILE A 159 -1.00 -27.37 -17.70
CA ILE A 159 -0.63 -28.07 -18.94
C ILE A 159 0.32 -29.24 -18.66
N SER A 160 1.39 -28.98 -17.91
CA SER A 160 2.51 -29.92 -17.76
C SER A 160 2.39 -30.83 -16.53
N GLY A 161 1.56 -30.46 -15.55
CA GLY A 161 1.44 -31.14 -14.26
C GLY A 161 2.61 -30.88 -13.30
N ILE A 162 3.55 -29.99 -13.66
CA ILE A 162 4.75 -29.69 -12.87
C ILE A 162 4.75 -28.21 -12.50
N ARG A 163 4.86 -27.90 -11.20
CA ARG A 163 5.06 -26.53 -10.71
C ARG A 163 6.54 -26.21 -10.61
N VAL A 164 6.93 -25.09 -11.20
CA VAL A 164 8.31 -24.62 -11.22
C VAL A 164 8.52 -23.65 -10.06
N ARG A 165 9.56 -23.87 -9.25
CA ARG A 165 9.88 -23.00 -8.09
C ARG A 165 10.80 -21.83 -8.46
N GLU A 166 11.54 -21.98 -9.54
CA GLU A 166 12.47 -20.98 -10.07
C GLU A 166 11.76 -20.12 -11.09
N THR A 167 11.39 -18.91 -10.68
CA THR A 167 10.66 -17.95 -11.52
C THR A 167 11.40 -16.62 -11.64
N VAL A 168 11.07 -15.89 -12.70
CA VAL A 168 11.45 -14.52 -13.00
C VAL A 168 10.18 -13.68 -13.09
N PRO A 169 10.12 -12.51 -12.42
CA PRO A 169 9.01 -11.58 -12.56
C PRO A 169 8.88 -11.10 -14.01
N ASP A 170 7.64 -10.96 -14.48
CA ASP A 170 7.35 -10.51 -15.84
C ASP A 170 7.94 -9.14 -16.16
N THR A 171 8.01 -8.24 -15.17
CA THR A 171 8.61 -6.91 -15.32
C THR A 171 10.08 -6.96 -15.73
N VAL A 172 10.83 -7.94 -15.23
CA VAL A 172 12.26 -8.11 -15.57
C VAL A 172 12.41 -8.62 -17.00
N PHE A 173 11.52 -9.52 -17.43
CA PHE A 173 11.47 -9.99 -18.81
C PHE A 173 11.06 -8.89 -19.79
N GLU A 174 10.07 -8.07 -19.42
CA GLU A 174 9.59 -6.94 -20.23
C GLU A 174 10.63 -5.83 -20.38
N GLN A 175 11.52 -5.65 -19.39
CA GLN A 175 12.62 -4.70 -19.44
C GLN A 175 13.77 -5.11 -20.36
N ALA A 176 13.79 -6.34 -20.89
CA ALA A 176 14.84 -6.78 -21.80
C ALA A 176 14.86 -5.94 -23.10
N ASP A 177 16.06 -5.56 -23.55
CA ASP A 177 16.24 -4.77 -24.77
C ASP A 177 16.00 -5.62 -26.02
N GLU A 178 16.39 -6.89 -25.99
CA GLU A 178 16.22 -7.81 -27.11
C GLU A 178 15.77 -9.19 -26.62
N ILE A 179 14.73 -9.74 -27.27
CA ILE A 179 14.26 -11.11 -27.01
C ILE A 179 14.33 -11.89 -28.30
N GLU A 180 15.21 -12.89 -28.33
CA GLU A 180 15.37 -13.79 -29.46
C GLU A 180 14.62 -15.09 -29.18
N LEU A 181 13.55 -15.35 -29.94
CA LEU A 181 12.77 -16.57 -29.80
C LEU A 181 13.49 -17.74 -30.49
N VAL A 182 13.92 -18.70 -29.69
CA VAL A 182 14.49 -19.98 -30.15
C VAL A 182 13.36 -21.02 -30.18
N ASP A 183 12.76 -21.17 -31.36
CA ASP A 183 11.64 -22.07 -31.59
C ASP A 183 12.08 -23.36 -32.29
N LEU A 184 11.59 -24.50 -31.81
CA LEU A 184 11.81 -25.82 -32.40
C LEU A 184 10.47 -26.56 -32.47
N PRO A 185 10.09 -27.14 -33.62
CA PRO A 185 8.85 -27.92 -33.72
C PRO A 185 8.77 -29.03 -32.66
N PRO A 186 7.59 -29.28 -32.06
CA PRO A 186 7.44 -30.29 -31.01
C PRO A 186 7.92 -31.69 -31.42
N ASP A 187 7.70 -32.10 -32.67
CA ASP A 187 8.11 -33.41 -33.16
C ASP A 187 9.65 -33.53 -33.24
N GLU A 188 10.34 -32.46 -33.59
CA GLU A 188 11.81 -32.40 -33.59
C GLU A 188 12.38 -32.38 -32.18
N LEU A 189 11.75 -31.66 -31.25
CA LEU A 189 12.17 -31.67 -29.84
C LEU A 189 12.03 -33.07 -29.22
N LEU A 190 10.95 -33.78 -29.54
CA LEU A 190 10.77 -35.18 -29.14
C LEU A 190 11.78 -36.12 -29.78
N LEU A 191 12.17 -35.87 -31.05
CA LEU A 191 13.23 -36.62 -31.71
C LEU A 191 14.59 -36.39 -31.02
N ARG A 192 14.94 -35.14 -30.71
CA ARG A 192 16.17 -34.81 -29.97
C ARG A 192 16.21 -35.45 -28.58
N LEU A 193 15.05 -35.57 -27.92
CA LEU A 193 14.94 -36.30 -26.65
C LEU A 193 15.21 -37.80 -26.83
N LYS A 194 14.65 -38.43 -27.88
CA LYS A 194 14.88 -39.85 -28.20
C LYS A 194 16.34 -40.14 -28.57
N GLU A 195 17.00 -39.20 -29.25
CA GLU A 195 18.41 -39.27 -29.62
C GLU A 195 19.37 -38.99 -28.45
N GLY A 196 18.85 -38.69 -27.25
CA GLY A 196 19.67 -38.37 -26.07
C GLY A 196 20.34 -37.00 -26.11
N LYS A 197 19.95 -36.13 -27.05
CA LYS A 197 20.49 -34.77 -27.19
C LYS A 197 19.89 -33.78 -26.17
N VAL A 198 18.85 -34.18 -25.45
CA VAL A 198 18.25 -33.42 -24.33
C VAL A 198 18.53 -34.15 -23.03
N TYR A 199 19.14 -33.45 -22.07
CA TYR A 199 19.55 -34.02 -20.79
C TYR A 199 18.33 -34.26 -19.88
N LEU A 200 18.31 -35.43 -19.22
CA LEU A 200 17.37 -35.81 -18.17
C LEU A 200 18.15 -36.14 -16.89
N PRO A 201 17.97 -35.41 -15.78
CA PRO A 201 18.49 -35.84 -14.49
C PRO A 201 17.95 -37.23 -14.14
N ARG A 202 18.81 -38.17 -13.68
CA ARG A 202 18.40 -39.54 -13.30
C ARG A 202 17.25 -39.58 -12.30
N GLN A 203 17.12 -38.53 -11.47
CA GLN A 203 16.10 -38.41 -10.42
C GLN A 203 14.72 -37.95 -10.93
N ALA A 204 14.58 -37.54 -12.21
CA ALA A 204 13.36 -36.91 -12.74
C ALA A 204 12.78 -37.58 -14.00
N GLN A 205 13.21 -38.80 -14.35
CA GLN A 205 12.85 -39.43 -15.63
C GLN A 205 11.33 -39.61 -15.82
N ASP A 206 10.58 -39.90 -14.75
CA ASP A 206 9.12 -40.11 -14.83
C ASP A 206 8.35 -38.79 -14.96
N ALA A 207 8.73 -37.75 -14.21
CA ALA A 207 8.13 -36.42 -14.32
C ALA A 207 8.37 -35.78 -15.70
N VAL A 208 9.58 -35.97 -16.24
CA VAL A 208 9.96 -35.42 -17.55
C VAL A 208 9.19 -36.09 -18.70
N ARG A 209 8.79 -37.36 -18.59
CA ARG A 209 7.91 -38.03 -19.59
C ARG A 209 6.51 -37.42 -19.66
N HIS A 210 6.01 -36.83 -18.57
CA HIS A 210 4.75 -36.08 -18.58
C HIS A 210 4.92 -34.69 -19.18
N PHE A 211 6.06 -34.03 -18.94
CA PHE A 211 6.37 -32.72 -19.49
C PHE A 211 6.54 -32.76 -21.03
N PHE A 212 7.34 -33.70 -21.55
CA PHE A 212 7.60 -33.85 -23.00
C PHE A 212 6.53 -34.68 -23.71
N ARG A 213 5.27 -34.26 -23.59
CA ARG A 213 4.16 -34.78 -24.41
C ARG A 213 3.87 -33.82 -25.55
N LYS A 214 3.52 -34.33 -26.74
CA LYS A 214 3.25 -33.50 -27.92
C LYS A 214 2.22 -32.38 -27.65
N GLY A 215 1.12 -32.70 -26.96
CA GLY A 215 0.10 -31.70 -26.59
C GLY A 215 0.66 -30.58 -25.69
N ASN A 216 1.45 -30.95 -24.68
CA ASN A 216 2.04 -30.00 -23.74
C ASN A 216 3.05 -29.08 -24.46
N LEU A 217 3.89 -29.65 -25.33
CA LEU A 217 4.85 -28.88 -26.11
C LEU A 217 4.19 -27.91 -27.10
N ILE A 218 3.04 -28.27 -27.69
CA ILE A 218 2.27 -27.36 -28.55
C ILE A 218 1.77 -26.16 -27.73
N ALA A 219 1.21 -26.41 -26.55
CA ALA A 219 0.70 -25.35 -25.69
C ALA A 219 1.82 -24.43 -25.15
N LEU A 220 2.95 -25.01 -24.73
CA LEU A 220 4.12 -24.22 -24.31
C LEU A 220 4.71 -23.39 -25.45
N ARG A 221 4.69 -23.92 -26.68
CA ARG A 221 5.11 -23.18 -27.89
C ARG A 221 4.17 -22.02 -28.19
N GLU A 222 2.86 -22.22 -28.08
CA GLU A 222 1.87 -21.16 -28.22
C GLU A 222 2.09 -20.05 -27.18
N LEU A 223 2.29 -20.42 -25.91
CA LEU A 223 2.56 -19.45 -24.84
C LEU A 223 3.84 -18.66 -25.11
N ALA A 224 4.92 -19.33 -25.55
CA ALA A 224 6.18 -18.67 -25.87
C ALA A 224 6.02 -17.67 -27.03
N LEU A 225 5.37 -18.08 -28.12
CA LEU A 225 5.08 -17.22 -29.28
C LEU A 225 4.22 -16.01 -28.88
N ARG A 226 3.18 -16.23 -28.07
CA ARG A 226 2.30 -15.17 -27.59
C ARG A 226 3.07 -14.14 -26.75
N GLN A 227 3.92 -14.61 -25.83
CA GLN A 227 4.68 -13.71 -24.98
C GLN A 227 5.69 -12.88 -25.78
N THR A 228 6.36 -13.48 -26.77
CA THR A 228 7.24 -12.74 -27.68
C THR A 228 6.46 -11.72 -28.50
N ALA A 229 5.27 -12.08 -29.01
CA ALA A 229 4.42 -11.13 -29.74
C ALA A 229 3.99 -9.94 -28.87
N SER A 230 3.55 -10.19 -27.63
CA SER A 230 3.21 -9.12 -26.67
C SER A 230 4.39 -8.18 -26.40
N ARG A 231 5.62 -8.70 -26.32
CA ARG A 231 6.81 -7.84 -26.16
C ARG A 231 7.07 -6.98 -27.38
N VAL A 232 6.95 -7.55 -28.58
CA VAL A 232 7.14 -6.81 -29.85
C VAL A 232 6.11 -5.69 -29.96
N ASP A 233 4.86 -5.93 -29.54
CA ASP A 233 3.81 -4.90 -29.48
C ASP A 233 4.18 -3.77 -28.50
N ALA A 234 4.70 -4.10 -27.31
CA ALA A 234 5.15 -3.11 -26.33
C ALA A 234 6.35 -2.27 -26.82
N GLN A 235 7.36 -2.89 -27.43
CA GLN A 235 8.50 -2.16 -28.01
C GLN A 235 8.08 -1.18 -29.11
N MET A 236 7.05 -1.55 -29.87
CA MET A 236 6.50 -0.70 -30.91
C MET A 236 5.71 0.50 -30.34
N LEU A 237 5.05 0.35 -29.18
CA LEU A 237 4.46 1.47 -28.44
C LEU A 237 5.55 2.45 -27.97
N ASP A 238 6.60 1.95 -27.31
CA ASP A 238 7.72 2.77 -26.82
C ASP A 238 8.38 3.56 -27.98
N TYR A 239 8.67 2.87 -29.09
CA TYR A 239 9.24 3.49 -30.29
C TYR A 239 8.35 4.60 -30.85
N ARG A 240 7.02 4.46 -30.79
CA ARG A 240 6.08 5.47 -31.30
C ARG A 240 5.98 6.69 -30.39
N GLU A 241 5.97 6.50 -29.08
CA GLU A 241 6.03 7.60 -28.12
C GLU A 241 7.33 8.40 -28.30
N ASP A 242 8.46 7.70 -28.46
CA ASP A 242 9.77 8.32 -28.65
C ASP A 242 9.87 9.07 -29.98
N ASN A 243 9.29 8.55 -31.06
CA ASN A 243 9.35 9.18 -32.38
C ASN A 243 8.13 10.08 -32.71
N ALA A 244 7.26 10.35 -31.73
CA ALA A 244 6.04 11.16 -31.88
C ALA A 244 5.15 10.75 -33.08
N ILE A 245 5.07 9.46 -33.37
CA ILE A 245 4.33 8.93 -34.52
C ILE A 245 2.83 8.82 -34.17
N ARG A 246 2.04 9.77 -34.67
CA ARG A 246 0.60 9.90 -34.39
C ARG A 246 -0.31 8.93 -35.15
N GLU A 247 0.21 8.17 -36.10
CA GLU A 247 -0.58 7.23 -36.91
C GLU A 247 -0.75 5.87 -36.22
N VAL A 248 -1.98 5.34 -36.21
CA VAL A 248 -2.28 3.99 -35.68
C VAL A 248 -1.68 2.95 -36.62
N TRP A 249 -0.80 2.10 -36.10
CA TRP A 249 -0.25 0.96 -36.83
C TRP A 249 -1.03 -0.33 -36.48
N PRO A 250 -1.53 -1.07 -37.48
CA PRO A 250 -2.37 -2.24 -37.24
C PRO A 250 -1.53 -3.51 -37.05
N VAL A 251 -0.96 -3.72 -35.86
CA VAL A 251 -0.23 -4.97 -35.51
C VAL A 251 -1.16 -5.96 -34.80
N SER A 252 -2.03 -5.46 -33.91
CA SER A 252 -3.11 -6.22 -33.27
C SER A 252 -4.46 -5.53 -33.47
N GLU A 253 -5.52 -6.34 -33.67
CA GLU A 253 -6.87 -5.82 -33.87
C GLU A 253 -7.46 -5.38 -32.52
N ARG A 254 -7.96 -4.14 -32.46
CA ARG A 254 -8.66 -3.62 -31.27
C ARG A 254 -9.93 -2.88 -31.66
N ILE A 255 -11.02 -3.25 -31.00
CA ILE A 255 -12.37 -2.85 -31.41
C ILE A 255 -12.97 -1.89 -30.39
N LEU A 256 -13.48 -0.75 -30.85
CA LEU A 256 -14.20 0.21 -30.04
C LEU A 256 -15.69 0.19 -30.39
N VAL A 257 -16.56 -0.15 -29.44
CA VAL A 257 -18.00 -0.15 -29.62
C VAL A 257 -18.59 1.09 -28.97
N CYS A 258 -19.14 1.99 -29.77
CA CYS A 258 -19.74 3.23 -29.28
C CYS A 258 -21.21 3.00 -28.94
N VAL A 259 -21.58 3.19 -27.67
CA VAL A 259 -22.96 3.06 -27.18
C VAL A 259 -23.55 4.42 -26.81
N GLY A 260 -24.86 4.56 -26.97
CA GLY A 260 -25.61 5.76 -26.58
C GLY A 260 -26.94 5.39 -25.93
N PRO A 261 -27.76 6.38 -25.51
CA PRO A 261 -29.04 6.14 -24.85
C PRO A 261 -30.14 5.74 -25.85
N ASN A 262 -29.86 4.75 -26.69
CA ASN A 262 -30.76 4.24 -27.73
C ASN A 262 -31.04 2.74 -27.53
N ALA A 263 -32.17 2.27 -28.06
CA ALA A 263 -32.56 0.86 -27.98
C ALA A 263 -31.62 -0.08 -28.75
N LEU A 264 -30.69 0.46 -29.55
CA LEU A 264 -29.72 -0.30 -30.34
C LEU A 264 -28.46 -0.66 -29.56
N ALA A 265 -28.21 -0.03 -28.41
CA ALA A 265 -26.95 -0.15 -27.70
C ALA A 265 -26.69 -1.56 -27.15
N GLU A 266 -27.71 -2.29 -26.68
CA GLU A 266 -27.56 -3.70 -26.32
C GLU A 266 -27.12 -4.57 -27.53
N ARG A 267 -27.73 -4.34 -28.69
CA ARG A 267 -27.39 -5.07 -29.93
C ARG A 267 -25.98 -4.72 -30.40
N LEU A 268 -25.56 -3.47 -30.24
CA LEU A 268 -24.19 -3.03 -30.55
C LEU A 268 -23.17 -3.78 -29.68
N VAL A 269 -23.42 -3.87 -28.37
CA VAL A 269 -22.54 -4.63 -27.46
C VAL A 269 -22.47 -6.10 -27.85
N ARG A 270 -23.61 -6.77 -28.08
CA ARG A 270 -23.64 -8.18 -28.49
C ARG A 270 -22.99 -8.43 -29.85
N ALA A 271 -23.12 -7.49 -30.80
CA ALA A 271 -22.44 -7.56 -32.08
C ALA A 271 -20.93 -7.32 -31.92
N GLY A 272 -20.54 -6.37 -31.06
CA GLY A 272 -19.15 -6.10 -30.66
C GLY A 272 -18.48 -7.35 -30.11
N LYS A 273 -19.11 -8.04 -29.16
CA LYS A 273 -18.58 -9.30 -28.59
C LYS A 273 -18.32 -10.35 -29.67
N ARG A 274 -19.29 -10.56 -30.57
CA ARG A 274 -19.13 -11.53 -31.68
C ARG A 274 -17.99 -11.14 -32.60
N PHE A 275 -17.84 -9.85 -32.89
CA PHE A 275 -16.78 -9.33 -33.74
C PHE A 275 -15.40 -9.49 -33.08
N ALA A 276 -15.29 -9.15 -31.80
CA ALA A 276 -14.11 -9.34 -30.96
C ALA A 276 -13.69 -10.81 -30.87
N THR A 277 -14.65 -11.70 -30.62
CA THR A 277 -14.40 -13.15 -30.53
C THR A 277 -13.91 -13.71 -31.87
N GLY A 278 -14.51 -13.28 -32.98
CA GLY A 278 -14.11 -13.72 -34.33
C GLY A 278 -12.71 -13.26 -34.73
N LEU A 279 -12.32 -12.06 -34.32
CA LEU A 279 -11.00 -11.47 -34.58
C LEU A 279 -9.95 -11.80 -33.51
N ARG A 280 -10.35 -12.48 -32.43
CA ARG A 280 -9.53 -12.66 -31.21
C ARG A 280 -8.92 -11.34 -30.72
N ALA A 281 -9.72 -10.29 -30.78
CA ALA A 281 -9.33 -8.92 -30.54
C ALA A 281 -9.82 -8.43 -29.18
N ASP A 282 -9.03 -7.57 -28.55
CA ASP A 282 -9.49 -6.77 -27.42
C ASP A 282 -10.62 -5.85 -27.86
N TRP A 283 -11.57 -5.61 -26.96
CA TRP A 283 -12.70 -4.74 -27.27
C TRP A 283 -13.12 -3.88 -26.10
N ILE A 284 -13.43 -2.64 -26.43
CA ILE A 284 -13.76 -1.57 -25.50
C ILE A 284 -15.16 -1.06 -25.85
N VAL A 285 -16.02 -0.89 -24.85
CA VAL A 285 -17.32 -0.25 -25.01
C VAL A 285 -17.27 1.15 -24.41
N VAL A 286 -17.48 2.16 -25.25
CA VAL A 286 -17.42 3.56 -24.84
C VAL A 286 -18.78 4.23 -24.88
N TYR A 287 -19.08 4.96 -23.80
CA TYR A 287 -20.14 5.95 -23.72
C TYR A 287 -19.54 7.35 -23.55
N VAL A 288 -19.98 8.32 -24.35
CA VAL A 288 -19.54 9.71 -24.21
C VAL A 288 -20.67 10.55 -23.61
N GLU A 289 -20.41 11.10 -22.43
CA GLU A 289 -21.26 12.06 -21.74
C GLU A 289 -21.03 13.46 -22.30
N THR A 290 -22.03 13.96 -23.03
CA THR A 290 -22.08 15.36 -23.48
C THR A 290 -23.03 16.18 -22.60
N PRO A 291 -22.91 17.53 -22.55
CA PRO A 291 -23.77 18.39 -21.72
C PRO A 291 -25.29 18.27 -22.01
N GLU A 292 -25.67 17.78 -23.19
CA GLU A 292 -27.06 17.48 -23.56
C GLU A 292 -27.53 16.13 -23.00
N LEU A 293 -26.64 15.13 -23.02
CA LEU A 293 -26.89 13.78 -22.51
C LEU A 293 -26.93 13.74 -20.98
N GLU A 294 -26.14 14.58 -20.32
CA GLU A 294 -26.15 14.77 -18.86
C GLU A 294 -27.53 15.26 -18.35
N ARG A 295 -28.28 16.00 -19.18
CA ARG A 295 -29.62 16.52 -18.87
C ARG A 295 -30.74 15.50 -19.09
N LEU A 296 -30.42 14.28 -19.54
CA LEU A 296 -31.45 13.27 -19.80
C LEU A 296 -32.19 12.84 -18.53
N PRO A 297 -33.48 12.45 -18.65
CA PRO A 297 -34.23 11.85 -17.56
C PRO A 297 -33.51 10.62 -17.00
N ALA A 298 -33.56 10.44 -15.68
CA ALA A 298 -32.85 9.36 -14.97
C ALA A 298 -33.07 7.97 -15.61
N ALA A 299 -34.30 7.65 -16.03
CA ALA A 299 -34.62 6.37 -16.65
C ALA A 299 -33.85 6.05 -17.95
N ARG A 300 -33.47 7.08 -18.74
CA ARG A 300 -32.64 6.88 -19.95
C ARG A 300 -31.16 6.73 -19.63
N ARG A 301 -30.67 7.38 -18.56
CA ARG A 301 -29.30 7.19 -18.04
C ARG A 301 -29.13 5.79 -17.45
N ASP A 302 -30.12 5.31 -16.70
CA ASP A 302 -30.15 3.93 -16.18
C ASP A 302 -30.06 2.89 -17.30
N GLY A 303 -30.65 3.17 -18.46
CA GLY A 303 -30.55 2.32 -19.64
C GLY A 303 -29.11 2.15 -20.13
N VAL A 304 -28.35 3.25 -20.22
CA VAL A 304 -26.94 3.23 -20.65
C VAL A 304 -26.09 2.43 -19.68
N LEU A 305 -26.30 2.60 -18.37
CA LEU A 305 -25.55 1.88 -17.35
C LEU A 305 -25.80 0.37 -17.37
N ARG A 306 -27.05 -0.04 -17.62
CA ARG A 306 -27.36 -1.46 -17.84
C ARG A 306 -26.60 -2.03 -19.04
N ILE A 307 -26.42 -1.23 -20.10
CA ILE A 307 -25.69 -1.65 -21.29
C ILE A 307 -24.18 -1.75 -21.02
N LEU A 308 -23.60 -0.80 -20.27
CA LEU A 308 -22.20 -0.87 -19.86
C LEU A 308 -21.95 -2.10 -18.97
N ARG A 309 -22.81 -2.35 -17.96
CA ARG A 309 -22.72 -3.56 -17.14
C ARG A 309 -22.83 -4.85 -17.97
N LEU A 310 -23.71 -4.87 -18.97
CA LEU A 310 -23.81 -6.00 -19.88
C LEU A 310 -22.52 -6.20 -20.70
N ALA A 311 -21.87 -5.11 -21.13
CA ALA A 311 -20.60 -5.19 -21.84
C ALA A 311 -19.48 -5.75 -20.95
N GLU A 312 -19.39 -5.28 -19.72
CA GLU A 312 -18.44 -5.77 -18.72
C GLU A 312 -18.65 -7.27 -18.43
N GLN A 313 -19.91 -7.71 -18.24
CA GLN A 313 -20.25 -9.13 -18.10
C GLN A 313 -19.87 -9.99 -19.31
N LEU A 314 -19.78 -9.40 -20.51
CA LEU A 314 -19.34 -10.09 -21.73
C LEU A 314 -17.82 -10.02 -21.92
N GLY A 315 -17.09 -9.44 -20.96
CA GLY A 315 -15.64 -9.30 -20.96
C GLY A 315 -15.15 -8.15 -21.85
N ALA A 316 -15.89 -7.04 -21.92
CA ALA A 316 -15.41 -5.80 -22.53
C ALA A 316 -14.81 -4.86 -21.48
N GLU A 317 -13.76 -4.12 -21.82
CA GLU A 317 -13.39 -2.93 -21.07
C GLU A 317 -14.48 -1.86 -21.29
N THR A 318 -15.03 -1.26 -20.22
CA THR A 318 -16.05 -0.21 -20.35
C THR A 318 -15.52 1.13 -19.91
N VAL A 319 -15.64 2.15 -20.77
CA VAL A 319 -15.11 3.49 -20.49
C VAL A 319 -16.20 4.55 -20.70
N THR A 320 -16.30 5.48 -19.77
CA THR A 320 -17.17 6.66 -19.89
C THR A 320 -16.31 7.91 -20.06
N LEU A 321 -16.45 8.58 -21.21
CA LEU A 321 -15.71 9.81 -21.52
C LEU A 321 -16.62 11.02 -21.28
N SER A 322 -16.10 12.08 -20.68
CA SER A 322 -16.83 13.35 -20.54
C SER A 322 -16.24 14.39 -21.48
N ALA A 323 -16.98 14.76 -22.52
CA ALA A 323 -16.50 15.69 -23.53
C ALA A 323 -17.63 16.58 -24.08
N PRO A 324 -17.33 17.81 -24.52
CA PRO A 324 -18.33 18.69 -25.13
C PRO A 324 -18.86 18.11 -26.45
N GLU A 325 -18.00 17.44 -27.22
CA GLU A 325 -18.34 16.82 -28.51
C GLU A 325 -17.97 15.33 -28.53
N MET A 326 -18.91 14.48 -28.97
CA MET A 326 -18.73 13.03 -29.00
C MET A 326 -17.75 12.56 -30.07
N SER A 327 -17.75 13.19 -31.25
CA SER A 327 -16.90 12.82 -32.40
C SER A 327 -15.41 12.93 -32.07
N GLU A 328 -15.02 14.09 -31.55
CA GLU A 328 -13.63 14.41 -31.20
C GLU A 328 -13.11 13.48 -30.11
N ALA A 329 -13.89 13.32 -29.04
CA ALA A 329 -13.54 12.41 -27.93
C ALA A 329 -13.37 10.96 -28.38
N LEU A 330 -14.21 10.47 -29.29
CA LEU A 330 -14.06 9.11 -29.82
C LEU A 330 -12.81 8.95 -30.68
N ILE A 331 -12.42 9.96 -31.46
CA ILE A 331 -11.22 9.91 -32.31
C ILE A 331 -9.96 10.00 -31.45
N GLU A 332 -9.92 10.92 -30.50
CA GLU A 332 -8.81 11.08 -29.56
C GLU A 332 -8.60 9.78 -28.77
N PHE A 333 -9.67 9.27 -28.16
CA PHE A 333 -9.63 8.00 -27.42
C PHE A 333 -9.23 6.82 -28.31
N ALA A 334 -9.73 6.75 -29.55
CA ALA A 334 -9.36 5.69 -30.48
C ALA A 334 -7.87 5.72 -30.85
N LYS A 335 -7.28 6.92 -30.97
CA LYS A 335 -5.84 7.09 -31.22
C LYS A 335 -5.00 6.71 -30.00
N GLU A 336 -5.39 7.18 -28.81
CA GLU A 336 -4.72 6.85 -27.54
C GLU A 336 -4.70 5.33 -27.28
N ARG A 337 -5.81 4.64 -27.57
CA ARG A 337 -5.95 3.20 -27.32
C ARG A 337 -5.57 2.31 -28.51
N ASN A 338 -5.05 2.87 -29.61
CA ASN A 338 -4.73 2.15 -30.86
C ASN A 338 -5.89 1.29 -31.39
N VAL A 339 -7.09 1.86 -31.40
CA VAL A 339 -8.28 1.21 -31.94
C VAL A 339 -8.17 1.14 -33.46
N THR A 340 -8.21 -0.06 -34.02
CA THR A 340 -8.18 -0.31 -35.47
C THR A 340 -9.58 -0.30 -36.09
N LYS A 341 -10.62 -0.57 -35.28
CA LYS A 341 -12.02 -0.69 -35.75
C LYS A 341 -13.01 -0.02 -34.78
N ILE A 342 -13.86 0.87 -35.28
CA ILE A 342 -14.96 1.49 -34.51
C ILE A 342 -16.30 0.90 -34.97
N VAL A 343 -17.09 0.41 -34.03
CA VAL A 343 -18.43 -0.15 -34.24
C VAL A 343 -19.47 0.79 -33.66
N MET A 344 -20.41 1.27 -34.50
CA MET A 344 -21.45 2.20 -34.08
C MET A 344 -22.79 1.94 -34.77
N GLY A 345 -23.88 2.44 -34.19
CA GLY A 345 -25.22 2.29 -34.76
C GLY A 345 -25.44 3.19 -35.97
N LYS A 346 -26.14 2.69 -37.00
CA LYS A 346 -26.53 3.50 -38.16
C LYS A 346 -27.38 4.70 -37.72
N PRO A 347 -27.08 5.93 -38.19
CA PRO A 347 -27.79 7.12 -37.74
C PRO A 347 -29.26 7.07 -38.20
N SER A 348 -30.20 7.40 -37.30
CA SER A 348 -31.64 7.35 -37.57
C SER A 348 -32.19 8.53 -38.38
N ARG A 349 -31.42 9.61 -38.56
CA ARG A 349 -31.89 10.84 -39.25
C ARG A 349 -31.66 10.75 -40.77
N ARG A 350 -32.68 11.07 -41.58
CA ARG A 350 -32.62 11.09 -43.06
C ARG A 350 -32.95 12.48 -43.62
N GLY A 351 -32.41 12.79 -44.81
CA GLY A 351 -32.75 13.97 -45.62
C GLY A 351 -32.18 15.30 -45.12
N TRP A 352 -32.87 16.40 -45.40
CA TRP A 352 -32.48 17.78 -45.07
C TRP A 352 -32.11 18.01 -43.59
N ARG A 353 -32.70 17.25 -42.66
CA ARG A 353 -32.35 17.28 -41.23
C ARG A 353 -30.92 16.79 -40.92
N ARG A 354 -30.32 15.97 -41.78
CA ARG A 354 -28.90 15.57 -41.70
C ARG A 354 -27.99 16.70 -42.14
N TRP A 355 -28.39 17.45 -43.17
CA TRP A 355 -27.62 18.57 -43.70
C TRP A 355 -27.59 19.77 -42.75
N LEU A 356 -28.71 20.06 -42.07
CA LEU A 356 -28.83 21.20 -41.14
C LEU A 356 -28.22 20.97 -39.74
N MET A 357 -28.11 19.72 -39.27
CA MET A 357 -27.67 19.40 -37.89
C MET A 357 -26.42 18.51 -37.81
N GLY A 358 -25.84 18.12 -38.96
CA GLY A 358 -24.69 17.21 -39.03
C GLY A 358 -24.97 15.75 -38.60
N SER A 359 -23.96 14.89 -38.72
CA SER A 359 -23.97 13.52 -38.20
C SER A 359 -22.61 13.18 -37.60
N ILE A 360 -22.61 12.59 -36.39
CA ILE A 360 -21.39 12.10 -35.71
C ILE A 360 -20.62 11.11 -36.60
N VAL A 361 -21.36 10.32 -37.38
CA VAL A 361 -20.80 9.35 -38.34
C VAL A 361 -20.08 10.06 -39.48
N ASP A 362 -20.62 11.19 -39.97
CA ASP A 362 -20.02 11.96 -41.06
C ASP A 362 -18.71 12.62 -40.60
N THR A 363 -18.67 13.12 -39.37
CA THR A 363 -17.45 13.66 -38.75
C THR A 363 -16.39 12.58 -38.50
N LEU A 364 -16.80 11.39 -38.04
CA LEU A 364 -15.89 10.26 -37.84
C LEU A 364 -15.30 9.77 -39.16
N ILE A 365 -16.11 9.63 -40.21
CA ILE A 365 -15.64 9.25 -41.55
C ILE A 365 -14.64 10.28 -42.11
N SER A 366 -14.85 11.58 -41.84
CA SER A 366 -13.97 12.62 -42.36
C SER A 366 -12.69 12.84 -41.57
N HIS A 367 -12.60 12.41 -40.31
CA HIS A 367 -11.44 12.70 -39.45
C HIS A 367 -10.70 11.45 -38.94
N ALA A 368 -11.34 10.27 -38.88
CA ALA A 368 -10.73 9.01 -38.42
C ALA A 368 -9.96 8.30 -39.56
N HIS A 369 -8.89 8.93 -40.03
CA HIS A 369 -8.01 8.34 -41.05
C HIS A 369 -7.29 7.12 -40.43
N ASN A 370 -7.20 6.01 -41.16
CA ASN A 370 -6.65 4.70 -40.73
C ASN A 370 -7.46 3.90 -39.68
N ILE A 371 -8.72 4.26 -39.42
CA ILE A 371 -9.61 3.50 -38.53
C ILE A 371 -10.83 3.01 -39.31
N ASN A 372 -11.11 1.71 -39.26
CA ASN A 372 -12.26 1.14 -39.98
C ASN A 372 -13.56 1.35 -39.20
N ILE A 373 -14.56 2.00 -39.81
CA ILE A 373 -15.85 2.27 -39.18
C ILE A 373 -16.91 1.26 -39.65
N TYR A 374 -17.48 0.51 -38.71
CA TYR A 374 -18.54 -0.47 -38.93
C TYR A 374 -19.89 0.06 -38.43
N LEU A 375 -20.85 0.15 -39.36
CA LEU A 375 -22.20 0.64 -39.06
C LEU A 375 -23.19 -0.52 -38.95
N LEU A 376 -23.70 -0.76 -37.75
CA LEU A 376 -24.75 -1.75 -37.52
C LEU A 376 -26.13 -1.19 -37.89
N GLY A 377 -26.78 -1.84 -38.85
CA GLY A 377 -28.14 -1.54 -39.27
C GLY A 377 -29.19 -1.99 -38.25
N SER A 378 -30.30 -1.25 -38.18
CA SER A 378 -31.50 -1.64 -37.44
C SER A 378 -32.53 -2.26 -38.42
N PRO A 379 -33.26 -3.33 -38.06
CA PRO A 379 -34.36 -3.85 -38.86
C PRO A 379 -35.44 -2.76 -39.03
N GLN A 380 -35.93 -2.61 -40.27
CA GLN A 380 -37.03 -1.70 -40.58
C GLN A 380 -38.30 -2.17 -39.88
N GLY A 381 -38.73 -1.48 -38.81
CA GLY A 381 -40.06 -1.71 -38.23
C GLY A 381 -40.28 -1.18 -36.81
N GLU A 382 -39.30 -1.27 -35.90
CA GLU A 382 -39.58 -1.10 -34.46
C GLU A 382 -39.48 0.34 -33.92
N ASN A 383 -38.84 1.28 -34.62
CA ASN A 383 -38.72 2.66 -34.13
C ASN A 383 -40.06 3.43 -34.08
N ARG A 384 -41.16 2.89 -34.63
CA ARG A 384 -42.48 3.53 -34.57
C ARG A 384 -43.32 3.11 -33.36
N THR A 385 -43.01 1.98 -32.72
CA THR A 385 -43.82 1.41 -31.63
C THR A 385 -43.23 1.68 -30.25
N VAL A 386 -41.90 1.79 -30.12
CA VAL A 386 -41.24 1.89 -28.81
C VAL A 386 -41.39 3.27 -28.14
N ASP A 387 -41.52 4.38 -28.89
CA ASP A 387 -41.79 5.70 -28.30
C ASP A 387 -43.24 5.85 -27.79
N ARG A 388 -44.13 4.87 -28.03
CA ARG A 388 -45.53 4.87 -27.55
C ARG A 388 -45.82 3.88 -26.41
N ILE A 389 -44.91 2.96 -26.10
CA ILE A 389 -45.13 1.94 -25.07
C ILE A 389 -44.21 2.22 -23.88
N ALA A 390 -44.67 3.11 -22.99
CA ALA A 390 -44.28 3.14 -21.58
C ALA A 390 -45.51 2.74 -20.74
N PRO A 391 -45.34 2.03 -19.61
CA PRO A 391 -46.21 0.91 -19.25
C PRO A 391 -47.48 1.32 -18.51
N ALA A 392 -48.58 0.64 -18.87
CA ALA A 392 -49.87 0.67 -18.20
C ALA A 392 -49.97 -0.31 -17.01
N SER A 393 -48.87 -0.87 -16.49
CA SER A 393 -48.86 -1.86 -15.40
C SER A 393 -48.26 -1.34 -14.10
N ALA A 394 -48.86 -0.30 -13.53
CA ALA A 394 -48.63 0.12 -12.14
C ALA A 394 -49.95 0.56 -11.47
N ARG A 395 -51.01 -0.20 -11.73
CA ARG A 395 -52.24 -0.16 -10.94
C ARG A 395 -52.24 -1.40 -10.06
N ASN A 396 -52.25 -1.14 -8.75
CA ASN A 396 -52.47 -2.07 -7.63
C ASN A 396 -51.20 -2.54 -6.89
N SER A 397 -50.74 -1.70 -5.96
CA SER A 397 -50.57 -2.08 -4.54
C SER A 397 -50.35 -0.80 -3.72
N SER A 398 -51.16 -0.67 -2.68
CA SER A 398 -51.49 0.52 -1.91
C SER A 398 -50.50 0.89 -0.80
N ALA A 399 -50.58 2.17 -0.42
CA ALA A 399 -50.30 2.79 0.88
C ALA A 399 -48.96 3.56 1.02
N GLY A 400 -49.06 4.88 1.18
CA GLY A 400 -47.96 5.76 1.57
C GLY A 400 -47.97 7.14 0.91
N PHE A 401 -48.84 8.02 1.41
CA PHE A 401 -48.82 9.49 1.35
C PHE A 401 -48.04 10.23 0.24
N GLY A 402 -48.85 10.88 -0.59
CA GLY A 402 -48.60 12.04 -1.47
C GLY A 402 -47.24 12.72 -1.45
N HIS A 403 -46.67 12.87 -2.65
CA HIS A 403 -46.42 14.17 -3.30
C HIS A 403 -46.08 13.93 -4.78
N ARG A 404 -47.08 14.04 -5.67
CA ARG A 404 -46.79 14.30 -7.09
C ARG A 404 -46.24 15.72 -7.18
N ALA A 405 -44.92 15.85 -7.13
CA ALA A 405 -44.25 17.13 -7.31
C ALA A 405 -44.62 17.70 -8.69
N PRO A 406 -45.21 18.91 -8.78
CA PRO A 406 -45.46 19.53 -10.06
C PRO A 406 -44.11 19.93 -10.66
N VAL A 407 -43.82 19.44 -11.87
CA VAL A 407 -42.70 19.91 -12.69
C VAL A 407 -42.84 21.42 -12.83
N ARG A 408 -42.00 22.17 -12.10
CA ARG A 408 -41.99 23.63 -12.00
C ARG A 408 -41.70 24.27 -13.37
N LYS A 409 -42.73 24.45 -14.20
CA LYS A 409 -42.70 25.28 -15.42
C LYS A 409 -42.57 26.79 -15.12
N LYS A 410 -42.72 27.22 -13.85
CA LYS A 410 -42.70 28.65 -13.44
C LYS A 410 -41.35 29.35 -13.61
N GLY A 411 -40.23 28.64 -13.70
CA GLY A 411 -38.90 29.25 -13.87
C GLY A 411 -38.55 29.63 -15.32
N TYR A 412 -39.10 28.90 -16.29
CA TYR A 412 -38.73 29.03 -17.70
C TYR A 412 -39.21 30.36 -18.32
N TYR A 413 -40.45 30.78 -18.00
CA TYR A 413 -41.05 32.00 -18.56
C TYR A 413 -40.50 33.30 -17.94
N ARG A 414 -39.90 33.26 -16.74
CA ARG A 414 -39.35 34.45 -16.09
C ARG A 414 -38.19 35.05 -16.86
N GLY A 415 -37.34 34.21 -17.48
CA GLY A 415 -36.24 34.68 -18.31
C GLY A 415 -36.73 35.45 -19.54
N TYR A 416 -37.76 34.93 -20.21
CA TYR A 416 -38.35 35.58 -21.39
C TYR A 416 -39.07 36.90 -21.04
N LEU A 417 -39.74 36.97 -19.89
CA LEU A 417 -40.33 38.22 -19.40
C LEU A 417 -39.25 39.29 -19.18
N TRP A 418 -38.15 38.94 -18.51
CA TRP A 418 -37.04 39.86 -18.31
C TRP A 418 -36.35 40.26 -19.61
N ALA A 419 -36.27 39.36 -20.60
CA ALA A 419 -35.77 39.71 -21.93
C ALA A 419 -36.57 40.85 -22.57
N VAL A 420 -37.90 40.79 -22.52
CA VAL A 420 -38.78 41.85 -23.03
C VAL A 420 -38.58 43.14 -22.23
N VAL A 421 -38.59 43.07 -20.90
CA VAL A 421 -38.43 44.25 -20.02
C VAL A 421 -37.09 44.94 -20.25
N THR A 422 -35.98 44.20 -20.29
CA THR A 422 -34.65 44.77 -20.53
C THR A 422 -34.54 45.36 -21.92
N THR A 423 -35.14 44.74 -22.94
CA THR A 423 -35.12 45.29 -24.31
C THR A 423 -35.93 46.59 -24.41
N LEU A 424 -37.08 46.67 -23.75
CA LEU A 424 -37.89 47.91 -23.67
C LEU A 424 -37.16 49.01 -22.89
N ALA A 425 -36.45 48.66 -21.81
CA ALA A 425 -35.61 49.60 -21.07
C ALA A 425 -34.45 50.13 -21.93
N SER A 426 -33.77 49.26 -22.68
CA SER A 426 -32.77 49.64 -23.67
C SER A 426 -33.35 50.57 -24.75
N ALA A 427 -34.58 50.32 -25.21
CA ALA A 427 -35.27 51.17 -26.16
C ALA A 427 -35.63 52.55 -25.61
N ALA A 428 -36.09 52.63 -24.35
CA ALA A 428 -36.37 53.90 -23.69
C ALA A 428 -35.09 54.74 -23.50
N LEU A 429 -33.99 54.10 -23.10
CA LEU A 429 -32.69 54.74 -22.97
C LEU A 429 -32.15 55.19 -24.34
N ALA A 430 -32.29 54.36 -25.36
CA ALA A 430 -31.97 54.68 -26.75
C ALA A 430 -32.75 55.91 -27.24
N HIS A 431 -34.05 55.99 -26.94
CA HIS A 431 -34.88 57.14 -27.29
C HIS A 431 -34.42 58.45 -26.64
N LEU A 432 -33.96 58.41 -25.37
CA LEU A 432 -33.42 59.58 -24.68
C LEU A 432 -32.09 60.08 -25.29
N MET A 433 -31.31 59.16 -25.86
CA MET A 433 -30.05 59.45 -26.54
C MET A 433 -30.25 59.85 -28.02
N PHE A 434 -31.40 59.54 -28.58
CA PHE A 434 -31.72 59.79 -29.98
C PHE A 434 -31.69 61.29 -30.30
N GLY A 435 -31.04 61.65 -31.41
CA GLY A 435 -30.81 63.04 -31.82
C GLY A 435 -29.58 63.72 -31.17
N ARG A 436 -28.94 63.10 -30.16
CA ARG A 436 -27.71 63.62 -29.52
C ARG A 436 -26.47 62.79 -29.79
N PHE A 437 -26.64 61.51 -30.15
CA PHE A 437 -25.55 60.55 -30.37
C PHE A 437 -25.71 59.79 -31.69
N GLU A 438 -24.60 59.25 -32.21
CA GLU A 438 -24.58 58.40 -33.40
C GLU A 438 -25.28 57.05 -33.19
N LEU A 439 -25.81 56.47 -34.29
CA LEU A 439 -26.51 55.18 -34.29
C LEU A 439 -25.69 54.04 -33.66
N ALA A 440 -24.36 54.06 -33.82
CA ALA A 440 -23.46 53.07 -33.22
C ALA A 440 -23.57 53.03 -31.68
N ASN A 441 -23.78 54.17 -31.02
CA ASN A 441 -23.93 54.23 -29.56
C ASN A 441 -25.27 53.62 -29.11
N LEU A 442 -26.33 53.81 -29.90
CA LEU A 442 -27.63 53.18 -29.64
C LEU A 442 -27.54 51.65 -29.75
N VAL A 443 -26.83 51.14 -30.76
CA VAL A 443 -26.57 49.69 -30.94
C VAL A 443 -25.87 49.10 -29.69
N MET A 444 -24.89 49.80 -29.12
CA MET A 444 -24.18 49.33 -27.91
C MET A 444 -25.12 49.18 -26.70
N VAL A 445 -26.11 50.06 -26.53
CA VAL A 445 -27.10 49.97 -25.44
C VAL A 445 -27.94 48.69 -25.54
N PHE A 446 -28.35 48.33 -26.75
CA PHE A 446 -29.08 47.07 -26.98
C PHE A 446 -28.18 45.86 -26.79
N LEU A 447 -26.93 45.89 -27.28
CA LEU A 447 -25.96 44.82 -27.05
C LEU A 447 -25.70 44.60 -25.54
N LEU A 448 -25.57 45.68 -24.76
CA LEU A 448 -25.39 45.60 -23.31
C LEU A 448 -26.60 44.95 -22.61
N GLY A 449 -27.82 45.28 -23.06
CA GLY A 449 -29.04 44.61 -22.60
C GLY A 449 -29.07 43.12 -22.92
N VAL A 450 -28.64 42.74 -24.13
CA VAL A 450 -28.51 41.32 -24.54
C VAL A 450 -27.48 40.58 -23.69
N VAL A 451 -26.33 41.20 -23.39
CA VAL A 451 -25.29 40.64 -22.49
C VAL A 451 -25.85 40.39 -21.09
N PHE A 452 -26.57 41.36 -20.52
CA PHE A 452 -27.18 41.24 -19.19
C PHE A 452 -28.16 40.05 -19.11
N ILE A 453 -29.00 39.87 -20.13
CA ILE A 453 -29.91 38.73 -20.20
C ILE A 453 -29.16 37.41 -20.42
N ALA A 454 -28.10 37.42 -21.25
CA ALA A 454 -27.26 36.25 -21.48
C ALA A 454 -26.61 35.75 -20.17
N THR A 455 -26.07 36.66 -19.35
CA THR A 455 -25.40 36.32 -18.08
C THR A 455 -26.38 35.81 -17.03
N ARG A 456 -27.57 36.42 -16.92
CA ARG A 456 -28.52 36.08 -15.85
C ARG A 456 -29.48 34.95 -16.20
N TYR A 457 -30.00 34.91 -17.41
CA TYR A 457 -31.12 34.06 -17.81
C TYR A 457 -30.81 33.04 -18.93
N GLY A 458 -29.64 33.15 -19.57
CA GLY A 458 -29.12 32.15 -20.52
C GLY A 458 -29.56 32.36 -21.98
N ARG A 459 -29.23 31.37 -22.83
CA ARG A 459 -29.28 31.48 -24.31
C ARG A 459 -30.68 31.81 -24.87
N GLY A 460 -31.73 31.12 -24.42
CA GLY A 460 -33.08 31.28 -24.97
C GLY A 460 -33.63 32.71 -24.83
N PRO A 461 -33.67 33.28 -23.61
CA PRO A 461 -34.05 34.67 -23.39
C PRO A 461 -33.16 35.70 -24.09
N SER A 462 -31.85 35.44 -24.20
CA SER A 462 -30.91 36.37 -24.84
C SER A 462 -31.13 36.46 -26.36
N ILE A 463 -31.45 35.33 -27.02
CA ILE A 463 -31.85 35.32 -28.43
C ILE A 463 -33.15 36.10 -28.64
N LEU A 464 -34.12 35.97 -27.73
CA LEU A 464 -35.34 36.79 -27.83
C LEU A 464 -35.03 38.28 -27.68
N ALA A 465 -34.19 38.65 -26.70
CA ALA A 465 -33.77 40.03 -26.50
C ALA A 465 -33.02 40.61 -27.71
N SER A 466 -32.18 39.81 -28.39
CA SER A 466 -31.45 40.27 -29.57
C SER A 466 -32.36 40.47 -30.78
N VAL A 467 -33.29 39.54 -31.04
CA VAL A 467 -34.26 39.68 -32.13
C VAL A 467 -35.19 40.87 -31.89
N LEU A 468 -35.71 41.03 -30.67
CA LEU A 468 -36.53 42.19 -30.31
C LEU A 468 -35.73 43.49 -30.37
N GLY A 469 -34.47 43.48 -29.92
CA GLY A 469 -33.59 44.66 -29.95
C GLY A 469 -33.30 45.12 -31.38
N VAL A 470 -33.00 44.19 -32.30
CA VAL A 470 -32.80 44.49 -33.73
C VAL A 470 -34.09 45.00 -34.36
N ALA A 471 -35.24 44.38 -34.08
CA ALA A 471 -36.53 44.81 -34.63
C ALA A 471 -36.93 46.21 -34.14
N ILE A 472 -36.73 46.51 -32.85
CA ILE A 472 -37.00 47.83 -32.28
C ILE A 472 -36.01 48.87 -32.83
N LEU A 473 -34.74 48.50 -32.99
CA LEU A 473 -33.72 49.39 -33.54
C LEU A 473 -34.06 49.80 -34.99
N ASP A 474 -34.38 48.81 -35.83
CA ASP A 474 -34.73 49.02 -37.24
C ASP A 474 -35.99 49.88 -37.38
N PHE A 475 -37.04 49.57 -36.61
CA PHE A 475 -38.33 50.26 -36.74
C PHE A 475 -38.30 51.73 -36.24
N PHE A 476 -37.58 52.04 -35.16
CA PHE A 476 -37.65 53.37 -34.54
C PHE A 476 -36.46 54.29 -34.87
N PHE A 477 -35.28 53.73 -35.15
CA PHE A 477 -34.02 54.50 -35.16
C PHE A 477 -33.27 54.47 -36.49
N VAL A 478 -33.70 53.66 -37.47
CA VAL A 478 -33.13 53.59 -38.81
C VAL A 478 -34.07 54.29 -39.81
N THR A 479 -33.51 55.01 -40.79
CA THR A 479 -34.29 55.72 -41.82
C THR A 479 -34.67 54.78 -42.98
N PRO A 480 -35.92 54.83 -43.50
CA PRO A 480 -37.04 55.66 -43.07
C PRO A 480 -37.68 55.16 -41.77
N TYR A 481 -37.92 56.09 -40.83
CA TYR A 481 -38.49 55.76 -39.52
C TYR A 481 -39.88 55.14 -39.64
N PHE A 482 -40.23 54.28 -38.68
CA PHE A 482 -41.50 53.54 -38.61
C PHE A 482 -41.74 52.58 -39.79
N SER A 483 -40.66 52.12 -40.43
CA SER A 483 -40.69 51.15 -41.53
C SER A 483 -39.57 50.15 -41.36
N PHE A 484 -39.78 48.90 -41.80
CA PHE A 484 -38.74 47.87 -41.91
C PHE A 484 -38.02 47.91 -43.28
N SER A 485 -38.21 48.98 -44.07
CA SER A 485 -37.59 49.09 -45.40
C SER A 485 -36.17 49.63 -45.28
N VAL A 486 -35.18 48.74 -45.20
CA VAL A 486 -33.77 49.12 -45.12
C VAL A 486 -33.30 49.68 -46.47
N SER A 487 -33.25 51.00 -46.61
CA SER A 487 -32.89 51.70 -47.86
C SER A 487 -31.38 51.93 -48.02
N GLY A 488 -30.59 51.79 -46.95
CA GLY A 488 -29.13 51.95 -46.95
C GLY A 488 -28.36 50.67 -46.64
N THR A 489 -27.41 50.29 -47.48
CA THR A 489 -26.53 49.11 -47.28
C THR A 489 -25.73 49.17 -45.98
N GLN A 490 -25.38 50.37 -45.50
CA GLN A 490 -24.68 50.59 -44.22
C GLN A 490 -25.49 50.18 -42.98
N TYR A 491 -26.81 50.40 -42.99
CA TYR A 491 -27.67 50.02 -41.87
C TYR A 491 -27.95 48.52 -41.86
N LEU A 492 -28.11 47.92 -43.04
CA LEU A 492 -28.23 46.46 -43.19
C LEU A 492 -26.99 45.74 -42.61
N LEU A 493 -25.79 46.24 -42.94
CA LEU A 493 -24.52 45.72 -42.40
C LEU A 493 -24.46 45.83 -40.88
N THR A 494 -24.95 46.94 -40.31
CA THR A 494 -24.94 47.17 -38.85
C THR A 494 -25.91 46.23 -38.11
N LEU A 495 -27.10 45.99 -38.65
CA LEU A 495 -28.09 45.07 -38.07
C LEU A 495 -27.61 43.61 -38.13
N ILE A 496 -27.00 43.21 -39.25
CA ILE A 496 -26.39 41.87 -39.39
C ILE A 496 -25.23 41.71 -38.41
N ALA A 497 -24.31 42.69 -38.34
CA ALA A 497 -23.19 42.66 -37.40
C ALA A 497 -23.65 42.58 -35.94
N MET A 498 -24.65 43.38 -35.56
CA MET A 498 -25.25 43.36 -34.22
C MET A 498 -25.86 41.98 -33.90
N LEU A 499 -26.59 41.38 -34.84
CA LEU A 499 -27.19 40.05 -34.66
C LEU A 499 -26.10 38.98 -34.49
N ILE A 500 -25.03 39.02 -35.29
CA ILE A 500 -23.88 38.10 -35.17
C ILE A 500 -23.21 38.26 -33.81
N VAL A 501 -22.91 39.50 -33.38
CA VAL A 501 -22.29 39.80 -32.09
C VAL A 501 -23.17 39.33 -30.93
N ALA A 502 -24.48 39.55 -31.00
CA ALA A 502 -25.44 39.07 -30.00
C ALA A 502 -25.49 37.53 -29.90
N ILE A 503 -25.42 36.83 -31.04
CA ILE A 503 -25.37 35.35 -31.08
C ILE A 503 -24.05 34.83 -30.51
N LEU A 504 -22.92 35.47 -30.86
CA LEU A 504 -21.60 35.13 -30.32
C LEU A 504 -21.55 35.29 -28.80
N ILE A 505 -22.02 36.43 -28.28
CA ILE A 505 -22.13 36.67 -26.83
C ILE A 505 -23.04 35.61 -26.18
N SER A 506 -24.19 35.30 -26.80
CA SER A 506 -25.10 34.27 -26.29
C SER A 506 -24.46 32.88 -26.24
N HIS A 507 -23.61 32.55 -27.21
CA HIS A 507 -22.89 31.28 -27.27
C HIS A 507 -21.78 31.19 -26.22
N LEU A 508 -20.92 32.21 -26.16
CA LEU A 508 -19.82 32.31 -25.18
C LEU A 508 -20.37 32.24 -23.74
N MET A 509 -21.41 33.01 -23.42
CA MET A 509 -22.01 33.01 -22.09
C MET A 509 -22.66 31.67 -21.71
N ALA A 510 -23.23 30.94 -22.67
CA ALA A 510 -23.77 29.60 -22.43
C ALA A 510 -22.64 28.60 -22.08
N ASN A 511 -21.50 28.70 -22.77
CA ASN A 511 -20.33 27.86 -22.53
C ASN A 511 -19.70 28.15 -21.15
N VAL A 512 -19.45 29.44 -20.83
CA VAL A 512 -18.92 29.87 -19.52
C VAL A 512 -19.79 29.38 -18.37
N ARG A 513 -21.12 29.46 -18.48
CA ARG A 513 -22.04 28.97 -17.44
C ARG A 513 -22.03 27.44 -17.32
N SER A 514 -21.87 26.73 -18.42
CA SER A 514 -21.74 25.27 -18.40
C SER A 514 -20.46 24.86 -17.68
N GLN A 515 -19.34 25.50 -18.03
CA GLN A 515 -18.05 25.29 -17.38
C GLN A 515 -18.09 25.64 -15.88
N ALA A 516 -18.69 26.76 -15.49
CA ALA A 516 -18.81 27.15 -14.08
C ALA A 516 -19.62 26.15 -13.24
N LYS A 517 -20.67 25.55 -13.82
CA LYS A 517 -21.43 24.50 -13.14
C LYS A 517 -20.62 23.22 -12.96
N VAL A 518 -19.89 22.80 -13.99
CA VAL A 518 -19.03 21.61 -13.92
C VAL A 518 -17.90 21.83 -12.90
N ALA A 519 -17.26 23.00 -12.92
CA ALA A 519 -16.23 23.39 -11.96
C ALA A 519 -16.74 23.35 -10.51
N ALA A 520 -17.93 23.91 -10.24
CA ALA A 520 -18.53 23.88 -8.90
C ALA A 520 -18.84 22.46 -8.39
N HIS A 521 -19.25 21.54 -9.28
CA HIS A 521 -19.45 20.13 -8.89
C HIS A 521 -18.12 19.42 -8.61
N ARG A 522 -17.07 19.71 -9.39
CA ARG A 522 -15.71 19.19 -9.16
C ARG A 522 -15.15 19.68 -7.82
N GLU A 523 -15.28 20.99 -7.54
CA GLU A 523 -14.85 21.59 -6.28
C GLU A 523 -15.52 20.91 -5.08
N ARG A 524 -16.85 20.77 -5.11
CA ARG A 524 -17.60 20.13 -4.02
C ARG A 524 -17.14 18.69 -3.77
N ARG A 525 -16.91 17.90 -4.84
CA ARG A 525 -16.41 16.51 -4.71
C ARG A 525 -15.02 16.47 -4.08
N ALA A 526 -14.12 17.35 -4.52
CA ALA A 526 -12.77 17.43 -3.96
C ALA A 526 -12.81 17.80 -2.47
N THR A 527 -13.65 18.75 -2.07
CA THR A 527 -13.80 19.14 -0.66
C THR A 527 -14.29 17.98 0.21
N VAL A 528 -15.29 17.22 -0.24
CA VAL A 528 -15.85 16.08 0.51
C VAL A 528 -14.81 14.97 0.67
N LEU A 529 -14.10 14.60 -0.41
CA LEU A 529 -13.04 13.60 -0.38
C LEU A 529 -11.86 14.03 0.49
N TYR A 530 -11.46 15.31 0.41
CA TYR A 530 -10.38 15.86 1.23
C TYR A 530 -10.73 15.83 2.72
N ALA A 531 -11.95 16.25 3.09
CA ALA A 531 -12.39 16.23 4.48
C ALA A 531 -12.36 14.81 5.08
N MET A 532 -12.89 13.83 4.35
CA MET A 532 -12.87 12.43 4.78
C MET A 532 -11.44 11.89 4.88
N SER A 533 -10.61 12.10 3.86
CA SER A 533 -9.21 11.64 3.87
C SER A 533 -8.42 12.24 5.03
N LYS A 534 -8.64 13.52 5.36
CA LYS A 534 -8.01 14.21 6.48
C LYS A 534 -8.41 13.60 7.83
N ASP A 535 -9.70 13.37 8.04
CA ASP A 535 -10.19 12.80 9.31
C ASP A 535 -9.75 11.33 9.48
N LEU A 536 -9.74 10.55 8.39
CA LEU A 536 -9.20 9.19 8.38
C LEU A 536 -7.68 9.15 8.62
N ALA A 537 -6.93 10.14 8.11
CA ALA A 537 -5.50 10.27 8.36
C ALA A 537 -5.18 10.56 9.84
N ALA A 538 -6.03 11.32 10.53
CA ALA A 538 -5.86 11.65 11.93
C ALA A 538 -6.24 10.51 12.90
N SER A 539 -6.95 9.49 12.42
CA SER A 539 -7.43 8.38 13.26
C SER A 539 -6.30 7.40 13.61
N GLN A 540 -6.19 7.02 14.88
CA GLN A 540 -5.12 6.13 15.40
C GLN A 540 -5.62 4.72 15.74
N SER A 541 -6.93 4.50 15.76
CA SER A 541 -7.54 3.19 16.06
C SER A 541 -8.55 2.78 14.99
N GLU A 542 -8.79 1.47 14.88
CA GLU A 542 -9.83 0.92 13.99
C GLU A 542 -11.22 1.48 14.34
N ASP A 543 -11.54 1.60 15.63
CA ASP A 543 -12.83 2.14 16.09
C ASP A 543 -13.03 3.61 15.70
N GLU A 544 -11.98 4.44 15.76
CA GLU A 544 -12.02 5.83 15.27
C GLU A 544 -12.28 5.91 13.77
N ILE A 545 -11.63 5.03 13.00
CA ILE A 545 -11.83 4.95 11.55
C ILE A 545 -13.28 4.57 11.25
N VAL A 546 -13.82 3.56 11.93
CA VAL A 546 -15.22 3.13 11.78
C VAL A 546 -16.19 4.28 12.08
N ARG A 547 -16.00 5.02 13.19
CA ARG A 547 -16.85 6.17 13.55
C ARG A 547 -16.78 7.29 12.52
N THR A 548 -15.58 7.59 12.03
CA THR A 548 -15.35 8.61 11.00
C THR A 548 -16.00 8.23 9.68
N ALA A 549 -15.83 6.98 9.26
CA ALA A 549 -16.46 6.41 8.07
C ALA A 549 -17.99 6.52 8.14
N VAL A 550 -18.60 6.08 9.25
CA VAL A 550 -20.05 6.10 9.43
C VAL A 550 -20.62 7.52 9.31
N ARG A 551 -19.94 8.50 9.92
CA ARG A 551 -20.35 9.91 9.90
C ARG A 551 -20.31 10.51 8.49
N HIS A 552 -19.21 10.32 7.76
CA HIS A 552 -19.03 10.86 6.40
C HIS A 552 -19.97 10.18 5.40
N LEU A 553 -20.12 8.85 5.47
CA LEU A 553 -21.07 8.10 4.64
C LEU A 553 -22.51 8.54 4.88
N TYR A 554 -22.90 8.78 6.14
CA TYR A 554 -24.23 9.29 6.45
C TYR A 554 -24.43 10.72 5.90
N THR A 555 -23.43 11.59 6.03
CA THR A 555 -23.52 12.99 5.61
C THR A 555 -23.70 13.13 4.10
N GLU A 556 -23.01 12.32 3.30
CA GLU A 556 -23.07 12.40 1.83
C GLU A 556 -24.26 11.61 1.24
N PHE A 557 -24.50 10.38 1.72
CA PHE A 557 -25.50 9.47 1.16
C PHE A 557 -26.85 9.50 1.91
N GLY A 558 -26.91 10.14 3.08
CA GLY A 558 -28.12 10.19 3.92
C GLY A 558 -28.58 8.82 4.43
N SER A 559 -27.71 7.81 4.36
CA SER A 559 -28.06 6.40 4.58
C SER A 559 -27.43 5.88 5.87
N HIS A 560 -28.23 5.22 6.71
CA HIS A 560 -27.73 4.55 7.90
C HIS A 560 -26.81 3.42 7.49
N ASN A 561 -25.65 3.32 8.13
CA ASN A 561 -24.61 2.41 7.69
C ASN A 561 -23.76 1.90 8.86
N VAL A 562 -23.06 0.80 8.67
CA VAL A 562 -22.11 0.24 9.64
C VAL A 562 -20.95 -0.41 8.90
N VAL A 563 -19.73 -0.14 9.36
CA VAL A 563 -18.53 -0.85 8.92
C VAL A 563 -18.31 -2.01 9.87
N LEU A 564 -18.25 -3.21 9.32
CA LEU A 564 -18.05 -4.46 10.04
C LEU A 564 -16.63 -4.97 9.74
N LEU A 565 -15.87 -5.26 10.78
CA LEU A 565 -14.49 -5.73 10.67
C LEU A 565 -14.40 -7.20 11.13
N THR A 566 -13.30 -7.84 10.80
CA THR A 566 -13.02 -9.23 11.19
C THR A 566 -12.39 -9.32 12.56
N ASP A 567 -12.74 -10.35 13.33
CA ASP A 567 -12.01 -10.77 14.53
C ASP A 567 -10.73 -11.57 14.20
N GLU A 568 -10.04 -12.06 15.24
CA GLU A 568 -8.83 -12.90 15.11
C GLU A 568 -9.09 -14.24 14.39
N HIS A 569 -10.35 -14.70 14.35
CA HIS A 569 -10.77 -15.92 13.69
C HIS A 569 -11.35 -15.67 12.29
N ASN A 570 -11.13 -14.47 11.73
CA ASN A 570 -11.63 -14.04 10.43
C ASN A 570 -13.16 -14.05 10.29
N ARG A 571 -13.88 -13.85 11.41
CA ARG A 571 -15.35 -13.73 11.43
C ARG A 571 -15.76 -12.28 11.50
N VAL A 572 -16.77 -11.91 10.71
CA VAL A 572 -17.32 -10.55 10.72
C VAL A 572 -18.06 -10.30 12.04
N VAL A 573 -17.63 -9.27 12.77
CA VAL A 573 -18.22 -8.87 14.05
C VAL A 573 -18.68 -7.41 14.02
N TYR A 574 -19.63 -7.08 14.90
CA TYR A 574 -19.98 -5.69 15.14
C TYR A 574 -18.82 -4.94 15.82
N PRO A 575 -18.68 -3.63 15.57
CA PRO A 575 -17.75 -2.78 16.31
C PRO A 575 -18.00 -2.89 17.82
N LYS A 576 -16.92 -2.90 18.62
CA LYS A 576 -16.98 -3.01 20.09
C LYS A 576 -17.56 -1.76 20.74
N ASP A 577 -17.38 -0.61 20.09
CA ASP A 577 -17.83 0.69 20.56
C ASP A 577 -19.35 0.89 20.47
N ARG A 578 -19.89 1.81 21.30
CA ARG A 578 -21.32 2.15 21.27
C ARG A 578 -21.73 2.67 19.89
N PRO A 579 -22.77 2.12 19.25
CA PRO A 579 -23.22 2.55 17.94
C PRO A 579 -23.70 4.00 17.96
N MET A 580 -23.32 4.76 16.94
CA MET A 580 -23.75 6.14 16.77
C MET A 580 -25.23 6.21 16.38
N ALA A 581 -25.85 7.39 16.49
CA ALA A 581 -27.22 7.59 16.04
C ALA A 581 -27.39 7.30 14.53
N GLN A 582 -26.34 7.54 13.73
CA GLN A 582 -26.33 7.28 12.30
C GLN A 582 -25.98 5.81 11.94
N SER A 583 -25.58 5.00 12.92
CA SER A 583 -25.17 3.62 12.68
C SER A 583 -26.36 2.73 12.36
N LEU A 584 -26.22 1.85 11.36
CA LEU A 584 -27.19 0.82 11.06
C LEU A 584 -27.22 -0.23 12.18
N ARG A 585 -28.40 -0.48 12.74
CA ARG A 585 -28.64 -1.53 13.75
C ARG A 585 -29.30 -2.72 13.05
N GLY A 586 -28.76 -3.93 13.24
CA GLY A 586 -29.36 -5.16 12.70
C GLY A 586 -28.91 -5.53 11.28
N ALA A 587 -27.69 -5.18 10.88
CA ALA A 587 -27.06 -5.79 9.71
C ALA A 587 -26.92 -7.31 9.89
N ASP A 588 -27.32 -8.08 8.88
CA ASP A 588 -27.09 -9.53 8.81
C ASP A 588 -25.59 -9.82 8.66
N LEU A 589 -25.00 -10.41 9.71
CA LEU A 589 -23.58 -10.79 9.75
C LEU A 589 -23.28 -11.96 8.82
N SER A 590 -24.25 -12.83 8.54
CA SER A 590 -24.07 -13.97 7.63
C SER A 590 -23.90 -13.47 6.20
N LEU A 591 -24.68 -12.45 5.82
CA LEU A 591 -24.54 -11.80 4.52
C LEU A 591 -23.21 -11.04 4.42
N ALA A 592 -22.80 -10.36 5.50
CA ALA A 592 -21.51 -9.69 5.55
C ALA A 592 -20.35 -10.68 5.44
N GLN A 593 -20.44 -11.84 6.09
CA GLN A 593 -19.43 -12.91 5.97
C GLN A 593 -19.36 -13.42 4.52
N TRP A 594 -20.51 -13.63 3.86
CA TRP A 594 -20.51 -14.04 2.45
C TRP A 594 -19.77 -13.03 1.55
N VAL A 595 -20.00 -11.72 1.76
CA VAL A 595 -19.30 -10.66 1.02
C VAL A 595 -17.80 -10.64 1.33
N LEU A 596 -17.41 -10.89 2.58
CA LEU A 596 -16.00 -11.01 2.97
C LEU A 596 -15.32 -12.16 2.22
N ASP A 597 -15.98 -13.32 2.15
CA ASP A 597 -15.42 -14.55 1.59
C ASP A 597 -15.34 -14.52 0.05
N HIS A 598 -16.28 -13.83 -0.61
CA HIS A 598 -16.40 -13.82 -2.09
C HIS A 598 -15.92 -12.52 -2.74
N ASN A 599 -15.65 -11.46 -1.95
CA ASN A 599 -15.29 -10.13 -2.45
C ASN A 599 -16.28 -9.55 -3.49
N GLU A 600 -17.57 -9.89 -3.34
CA GLU A 600 -18.64 -9.46 -4.24
C GLU A 600 -19.71 -8.66 -3.49
N ILE A 601 -20.33 -7.69 -4.18
CA ILE A 601 -21.45 -6.92 -3.60
C ILE A 601 -22.69 -7.79 -3.44
N ALA A 602 -23.42 -7.63 -2.33
CA ALA A 602 -24.64 -8.39 -2.05
C ALA A 602 -25.75 -7.52 -1.46
N GLY A 603 -26.98 -8.04 -1.50
CA GLY A 603 -28.15 -7.41 -0.89
C GLY A 603 -29.00 -6.60 -1.87
N GLN A 604 -29.75 -5.64 -1.33
CA GLN A 604 -30.83 -4.98 -2.07
C GLN A 604 -30.36 -4.35 -3.40
N GLY A 605 -30.99 -4.73 -4.52
CA GLY A 605 -30.68 -4.17 -5.84
C GLY A 605 -29.41 -4.72 -6.52
N THR A 606 -28.80 -5.76 -5.97
CA THR A 606 -27.72 -6.54 -6.60
C THR A 606 -28.24 -7.84 -7.21
N ASN A 607 -27.39 -8.59 -7.93
CA ASN A 607 -27.73 -9.91 -8.45
C ASN A 607 -27.56 -11.02 -7.39
N THR A 608 -26.91 -10.71 -6.28
CA THR A 608 -26.51 -11.68 -5.26
C THR A 608 -27.28 -11.42 -3.98
N LEU A 609 -28.15 -12.37 -3.59
CA LEU A 609 -29.02 -12.27 -2.41
C LEU A 609 -29.88 -10.98 -2.37
N PRO A 610 -30.70 -10.70 -3.41
CA PRO A 610 -31.43 -9.43 -3.55
C PRO A 610 -32.54 -9.20 -2.52
N GLY A 611 -32.89 -10.22 -1.73
CA GLY A 611 -33.96 -10.17 -0.74
C GLY A 611 -33.61 -9.44 0.57
N ALA A 612 -32.34 -9.07 0.78
CA ALA A 612 -31.93 -8.32 1.97
C ALA A 612 -32.38 -6.85 1.89
N GLU A 613 -32.66 -6.24 3.05
CA GLU A 613 -33.05 -4.82 3.14
C GLU A 613 -31.87 -3.86 3.00
N SER A 614 -30.65 -4.31 3.29
CA SER A 614 -29.42 -3.52 3.20
C SER A 614 -28.56 -3.97 2.02
N VAL A 615 -27.66 -3.09 1.57
CA VAL A 615 -26.65 -3.38 0.55
C VAL A 615 -25.29 -3.47 1.20
N TYR A 616 -24.51 -4.47 0.82
CA TYR A 616 -23.23 -4.82 1.42
C TYR A 616 -22.12 -4.66 0.40
N PHE A 617 -21.06 -3.97 0.82
CA PHE A 617 -19.91 -3.67 -0.02
C PHE A 617 -18.61 -4.16 0.64
N PRO A 618 -17.76 -4.88 -0.09
CA PRO A 618 -16.46 -5.28 0.43
C PRO A 618 -15.57 -4.05 0.62
N LEU A 619 -14.83 -4.03 1.73
CA LEU A 619 -13.73 -3.11 1.98
C LEU A 619 -12.43 -3.81 1.60
N SER A 620 -12.10 -3.83 0.31
CA SER A 620 -10.92 -4.51 -0.22
C SER A 620 -9.77 -3.55 -0.50
N ASN A 621 -8.54 -4.08 -0.39
CA ASN A 621 -7.34 -3.46 -0.95
C ASN A 621 -6.57 -4.49 -1.78
N ASP A 622 -6.28 -4.13 -3.04
CA ASP A 622 -5.63 -4.92 -4.11
C ASP A 622 -6.16 -6.37 -4.28
N ASP A 623 -6.02 -7.25 -3.29
CA ASP A 623 -6.56 -8.63 -3.28
C ASP A 623 -7.14 -9.13 -1.92
N LYS A 624 -7.11 -8.31 -0.85
CA LYS A 624 -7.57 -8.73 0.49
C LYS A 624 -8.75 -7.91 0.98
N VAL A 625 -9.83 -8.59 1.39
CA VAL A 625 -10.99 -7.94 2.03
C VAL A 625 -10.72 -7.79 3.53
N LEU A 626 -10.76 -6.54 4.01
CA LEU A 626 -10.47 -6.19 5.40
C LEU A 626 -11.73 -6.08 6.27
N GLY A 627 -12.89 -5.94 5.63
CA GLY A 627 -14.18 -5.80 6.29
C GLY A 627 -15.29 -5.55 5.27
N VAL A 628 -16.48 -5.23 5.77
CA VAL A 628 -17.68 -5.03 4.94
C VAL A 628 -18.45 -3.80 5.41
N LEU A 629 -18.83 -2.94 4.47
CA LEU A 629 -19.79 -1.87 4.72
C LEU A 629 -21.21 -2.42 4.49
N ALA A 630 -22.06 -2.39 5.51
CA ALA A 630 -23.49 -2.57 5.35
C ALA A 630 -24.19 -1.20 5.36
N LEU A 631 -25.02 -0.95 4.35
CA LEU A 631 -25.67 0.35 4.15
C LEU A 631 -27.15 0.15 3.83
N LEU A 632 -28.02 0.83 4.57
CA LEU A 632 -29.46 0.83 4.34
C LEU A 632 -29.86 1.98 3.41
N PRO A 633 -30.23 1.70 2.15
CA PRO A 633 -30.44 2.72 1.15
C PRO A 633 -31.74 3.50 1.38
N VAL A 634 -31.65 4.83 1.57
CA VAL A 634 -32.85 5.69 1.56
C VAL A 634 -33.45 5.79 0.15
N ASN A 635 -32.60 5.76 -0.87
CA ASN A 635 -33.01 5.68 -2.27
C ASN A 635 -32.01 4.81 -3.03
N LEU A 636 -32.38 3.55 -3.27
CA LEU A 636 -31.57 2.58 -4.02
C LEU A 636 -31.02 3.15 -5.32
N ARG A 637 -31.84 3.89 -6.06
CA ARG A 637 -31.43 4.42 -7.36
C ARG A 637 -30.27 5.39 -7.22
N ARG A 638 -30.19 6.17 -6.13
CA ARG A 638 -29.12 7.14 -5.91
C ARG A 638 -27.77 6.46 -5.67
N ILE A 639 -27.75 5.32 -4.98
CA ILE A 639 -26.52 4.59 -4.66
C ILE A 639 -25.88 3.97 -5.89
N PHE A 640 -26.71 3.48 -6.81
CA PHE A 640 -26.24 2.84 -8.04
C PHE A 640 -26.07 3.80 -9.23
N LEU A 641 -26.23 5.12 -9.03
CA LEU A 641 -25.81 6.12 -10.02
C LEU A 641 -24.28 6.09 -10.17
N PRO A 642 -23.71 6.13 -11.38
CA PRO A 642 -22.28 5.92 -11.63
C PRO A 642 -21.41 6.93 -10.89
N GLU A 643 -21.81 8.21 -10.88
CA GLU A 643 -21.06 9.25 -10.16
C GLU A 643 -21.06 9.04 -8.64
N GLN A 644 -22.19 8.59 -8.08
CA GLN A 644 -22.32 8.33 -6.64
C GLN A 644 -21.65 7.00 -6.27
N ARG A 645 -21.68 6.03 -7.19
CA ARG A 645 -21.00 4.75 -7.06
C ARG A 645 -19.49 4.93 -7.05
N LEU A 646 -18.95 5.70 -7.98
CA LEU A 646 -17.52 6.03 -8.02
C LEU A 646 -17.06 6.77 -6.75
N LEU A 647 -17.89 7.69 -6.23
CA LEU A 647 -17.61 8.38 -4.98
C LEU A 647 -17.61 7.40 -3.80
N LEU A 648 -18.60 6.50 -3.73
CA LEU A 648 -18.69 5.46 -2.70
C LEU A 648 -17.50 4.51 -2.78
N ASP A 649 -17.11 4.05 -3.97
CA ASP A 649 -15.97 3.16 -4.16
C ASP A 649 -14.66 3.85 -3.72
N THR A 650 -14.51 5.15 -4.01
CA THR A 650 -13.38 5.94 -3.48
C THR A 650 -13.41 6.01 -1.95
N PHE A 651 -14.57 6.20 -1.33
CA PHE A 651 -14.73 6.19 0.13
C PHE A 651 -14.34 4.83 0.73
N LEU A 652 -14.84 3.73 0.14
CA LEU A 652 -14.53 2.36 0.59
C LEU A 652 -13.03 2.08 0.54
N ARG A 653 -12.35 2.48 -0.54
CA ARG A 653 -10.88 2.35 -0.68
C ARG A 653 -10.13 3.16 0.37
N GLN A 654 -10.53 4.41 0.62
CA GLN A 654 -9.89 5.24 1.66
C GLN A 654 -10.08 4.67 3.07
N ILE A 655 -11.25 4.09 3.36
CA ILE A 655 -11.53 3.41 4.63
C ILE A 655 -10.65 2.16 4.77
N ALA A 656 -10.61 1.32 3.73
CA ALA A 656 -9.78 0.11 3.71
C ALA A 656 -8.29 0.44 3.92
N GLN A 657 -7.78 1.46 3.23
CA GLN A 657 -6.39 1.92 3.37
C GLN A 657 -6.09 2.44 4.78
N ALA A 658 -7.02 3.19 5.39
CA ALA A 658 -6.86 3.67 6.77
C ALA A 658 -6.82 2.52 7.79
N ILE A 659 -7.69 1.51 7.64
CA ILE A 659 -7.71 0.31 8.49
C ILE A 659 -6.38 -0.44 8.36
N LEU A 660 -5.93 -0.67 7.13
CA LEU A 660 -4.67 -1.37 6.86
C LEU A 660 -3.48 -0.64 7.49
N ARG A 661 -3.43 0.70 7.38
CA ARG A 661 -2.38 1.51 8.01
C ARG A 661 -2.32 1.29 9.52
N VAL A 662 -3.45 1.31 10.21
CA VAL A 662 -3.50 1.11 11.67
C VAL A 662 -3.09 -0.32 12.04
N ARG A 663 -3.56 -1.34 11.31
CA ARG A 663 -3.15 -2.74 11.53
C ARG A 663 -1.64 -2.94 11.37
N LEU A 664 -1.07 -2.42 10.29
CA LEU A 664 0.37 -2.52 10.03
C LEU A 664 1.19 -1.77 11.08
N ALA A 665 0.71 -0.61 11.54
CA ALA A 665 1.36 0.14 12.62
C ALA A 665 1.36 -0.64 13.95
N GLU A 666 0.25 -1.28 14.32
CA GLU A 666 0.19 -2.08 15.55
C GLU A 666 1.04 -3.35 15.45
N GLN A 667 1.04 -4.02 14.28
CA GLN A 667 1.92 -5.15 14.02
C GLN A 667 3.40 -4.76 14.14
N ALA A 668 3.81 -3.64 13.54
CA ALA A 668 5.17 -3.14 13.65
C ALA A 668 5.54 -2.80 15.11
N ARG A 669 4.63 -2.19 15.86
CA ARG A 669 4.85 -1.89 17.29
C ARG A 669 5.04 -3.16 18.11
N SER A 670 4.23 -4.19 17.87
CA SER A 670 4.33 -5.48 18.56
C SER A 670 5.64 -6.22 18.24
N ALA A 671 6.06 -6.23 16.98
CA ALA A 671 7.32 -6.83 16.54
C ALA A 671 8.54 -6.10 17.15
N GLN A 672 8.49 -4.76 17.22
CA GLN A 672 9.54 -3.96 17.85
C GLN A 672 9.68 -4.30 19.34
N MET A 673 8.57 -4.41 20.08
CA MET A 673 8.59 -4.81 21.48
C MET A 673 9.19 -6.20 21.68
N GLN A 674 8.93 -7.15 20.77
CA GLN A 674 9.53 -8.48 20.81
C GLN A 674 11.05 -8.46 20.56
N ILE A 675 11.49 -7.67 19.57
CA ILE A 675 12.93 -7.50 19.27
C ILE A 675 13.67 -6.90 20.47
N GLU A 676 13.09 -5.89 21.12
CA GLU A 676 13.67 -5.28 22.31
C GLU A 676 13.74 -6.27 23.49
N ALA A 677 12.70 -7.07 23.70
CA ALA A 677 12.70 -8.12 24.71
C ALA A 677 13.78 -9.18 24.47
N GLU A 678 13.91 -9.68 23.22
CA GLU A 678 14.95 -10.64 22.85
C GLU A 678 16.36 -10.04 22.96
N ARG A 679 16.54 -8.78 22.57
CA ARG A 679 17.82 -8.08 22.71
C ARG A 679 18.24 -7.99 24.17
N LEU A 680 17.31 -7.60 25.05
CA LEU A 680 17.56 -7.53 26.49
C LEU A 680 17.92 -8.92 27.04
N ARG A 681 17.14 -9.95 26.69
CA ARG A 681 17.41 -11.35 27.08
C ARG A 681 18.81 -11.81 26.67
N ASN A 682 19.23 -11.55 25.44
CA ASN A 682 20.55 -11.95 24.94
C ASN A 682 21.70 -11.18 25.60
N SER A 683 21.54 -9.88 25.85
CA SER A 683 22.53 -9.09 26.59
C SER A 683 22.70 -9.62 28.03
N LEU A 684 21.61 -10.00 28.70
CA LEU A 684 21.66 -10.60 30.03
C LEU A 684 22.40 -11.94 30.04
N LEU A 685 22.07 -12.86 29.11
CA LEU A 685 22.73 -14.15 29.00
C LEU A 685 24.24 -14.02 28.71
N SER A 686 24.62 -13.04 27.88
CA SER A 686 26.03 -12.75 27.59
C SER A 686 26.79 -12.25 28.83
N SER A 687 26.19 -11.37 29.62
CA SER A 687 26.81 -10.86 30.86
C SER A 687 26.99 -11.99 31.89
N ILE A 688 25.95 -12.79 32.13
CA ILE A 688 26.01 -13.93 33.06
C ILE A 688 27.10 -14.92 32.65
N SER A 689 27.20 -15.21 31.36
CA SER A 689 28.21 -16.14 30.82
C SER A 689 29.65 -15.63 31.06
N HIS A 690 29.88 -14.33 30.93
CA HIS A 690 31.18 -13.73 31.18
C HIS A 690 31.56 -13.81 32.67
N ASP A 691 30.61 -13.48 33.56
CA ASP A 691 30.82 -13.42 35.00
C ASP A 691 30.98 -14.81 35.65
N LEU A 692 30.47 -15.87 35.00
CA LEU A 692 30.73 -17.27 35.39
C LEU A 692 32.05 -17.81 34.83
N ARG A 693 32.50 -17.33 33.66
CA ARG A 693 33.71 -17.86 33.00
C ARG A 693 34.99 -17.47 33.75
N THR A 694 35.03 -16.26 34.30
CA THR A 694 36.19 -15.73 35.04
C THR A 694 36.52 -16.57 36.30
N PRO A 695 35.55 -16.84 37.21
CA PRO A 695 35.76 -17.75 38.34
C PRO A 695 36.22 -19.13 37.90
N LEU A 696 35.53 -19.68 36.90
CA LEU A 696 35.77 -21.03 36.41
C LEU A 696 37.19 -21.19 35.85
N ALA A 697 37.69 -20.19 35.11
CA ALA A 697 39.06 -20.19 34.58
C ALA A 697 40.10 -20.19 35.70
N SER A 698 39.87 -19.43 36.78
CA SER A 698 40.76 -19.42 37.96
C SER A 698 40.77 -20.77 38.67
N ILE A 699 39.59 -21.35 38.93
CA ILE A 699 39.45 -22.67 39.54
C ILE A 699 40.18 -23.73 38.72
N VAL A 700 39.95 -23.76 37.39
CA VAL A 700 40.58 -24.74 36.50
C VAL A 700 42.10 -24.53 36.44
N GLY A 701 42.59 -23.29 36.39
CA GLY A 701 44.02 -22.99 36.39
C GLY A 701 44.72 -23.43 37.68
N SER A 702 44.17 -23.07 38.84
CA SER A 702 44.70 -23.49 40.14
C SER A 702 44.61 -25.00 40.35
N ALA A 703 43.50 -25.64 39.94
CA ALA A 703 43.33 -27.09 40.04
C ALA A 703 44.28 -27.88 39.12
N SER A 704 44.49 -27.40 37.89
CA SER A 704 45.43 -28.02 36.94
C SER A 704 46.86 -27.93 37.46
N THR A 705 47.23 -26.78 38.03
CA THR A 705 48.57 -26.57 38.62
C THR A 705 48.82 -27.51 39.82
N LEU A 706 47.79 -27.78 40.63
CA LEU A 706 47.85 -28.77 41.72
C LEU A 706 47.90 -30.22 41.21
N ALA A 707 47.18 -30.52 40.13
CA ALA A 707 47.10 -31.87 39.56
C ALA A 707 48.37 -32.28 38.78
N GLU A 708 49.04 -31.31 38.15
CA GLU A 708 50.28 -31.51 37.39
C GLU A 708 51.55 -31.36 38.25
N ASP A 709 51.41 -31.26 39.57
CA ASP A 709 52.54 -31.12 40.49
C ASP A 709 53.36 -32.42 40.60
N ASP A 710 54.57 -32.40 40.04
CA ASP A 710 55.57 -33.48 40.13
C ASP A 710 56.49 -33.30 41.37
N GLY A 711 55.92 -32.86 42.49
CA GLY A 711 56.63 -32.62 43.76
C GLY A 711 57.46 -31.33 43.81
N ARG A 712 57.14 -30.33 42.98
CA ARG A 712 57.89 -29.06 42.87
C ARG A 712 57.24 -27.91 43.64
N LEU A 713 55.93 -27.97 43.88
CA LEU A 713 55.22 -26.95 44.66
C LEU A 713 55.53 -27.07 46.14
N LYS A 714 55.76 -25.93 46.81
CA LYS A 714 55.93 -25.90 48.26
C LYS A 714 54.59 -26.19 48.94
N PRO A 715 54.60 -26.71 50.19
CA PRO A 715 53.38 -26.90 50.96
C PRO A 715 52.52 -25.64 51.08
N GLU A 716 53.16 -24.46 51.17
CA GLU A 716 52.52 -23.15 51.22
C GLU A 716 51.77 -22.83 49.91
N ASP A 717 52.40 -23.03 48.75
CA ASP A 717 51.79 -22.81 47.43
C ASP A 717 50.59 -23.74 47.21
N LYS A 718 50.63 -24.97 47.74
CA LYS A 718 49.49 -25.92 47.65
C LYS A 718 48.28 -25.45 48.43
N ILE A 719 48.51 -24.89 49.62
CA ILE A 719 47.46 -24.33 50.46
C ILE A 719 46.87 -23.07 49.79
N GLU A 720 47.72 -22.21 49.23
CA GLU A 720 47.28 -21.02 48.51
C GLU A 720 46.40 -21.36 47.30
N LEU A 721 46.85 -22.28 46.44
CA LEU A 721 46.06 -22.74 45.29
C LEU A 721 44.75 -23.42 45.69
N SER A 722 44.76 -24.21 46.77
CA SER A 722 43.55 -24.85 47.29
C SER A 722 42.56 -23.84 47.88
N SER A 723 43.07 -22.81 48.58
CA SER A 723 42.25 -21.69 49.08
C SER A 723 41.65 -20.90 47.93
N ALA A 724 42.43 -20.60 46.89
CA ALA A 724 41.94 -19.88 45.70
C ALA A 724 40.79 -20.62 45.00
N ILE A 725 40.88 -21.96 44.88
CA ILE A 725 39.78 -22.80 44.35
C ILE A 725 38.54 -22.70 45.23
N TYR A 726 38.71 -22.83 46.56
CA TYR A 726 37.61 -22.81 47.51
C TYR A 726 36.89 -21.45 47.50
N ASP A 727 37.64 -20.36 47.54
CA ASP A 727 37.11 -19.00 47.57
C ASP A 727 36.35 -18.68 46.27
N GLU A 728 36.90 -19.06 45.12
CA GLU A 728 36.27 -18.80 43.84
C GLU A 728 35.04 -19.70 43.59
N ALA A 729 35.05 -20.94 44.08
CA ALA A 729 33.88 -21.82 44.05
C ALA A 729 32.75 -21.30 44.95
N ARG A 730 33.08 -20.80 46.15
CA ARG A 730 32.13 -20.17 47.06
C ARG A 730 31.52 -18.91 46.45
N ARG A 731 32.35 -18.11 45.77
CA ARG A 731 31.90 -16.93 45.03
C ARG A 731 30.94 -17.29 43.89
N MET A 732 31.28 -18.31 43.09
CA MET A 732 30.43 -18.78 42.00
C MET A 732 29.08 -19.30 42.51
N SER A 733 29.09 -20.04 43.64
CA SER A 733 27.86 -20.50 44.31
C SER A 733 26.97 -19.33 44.75
N SER A 734 27.56 -18.30 45.38
CA SER A 734 26.84 -17.06 45.74
C SER A 734 26.25 -16.36 44.51
N LEU A 735 26.99 -16.29 43.40
CA LEU A 735 26.54 -15.68 42.15
C LEU A 735 25.34 -16.43 41.54
N VAL A 736 25.38 -17.76 41.52
CA VAL A 736 24.28 -18.60 41.03
C VAL A 736 23.04 -18.46 41.92
N ASN A 737 23.20 -18.48 43.23
CA ASN A 737 22.08 -18.32 44.16
C ASN A 737 21.43 -16.93 44.00
N ASN A 738 22.20 -15.86 43.88
CA ASN A 738 21.67 -14.52 43.62
C ASN A 738 20.89 -14.43 42.30
N ILE A 739 21.32 -15.14 41.24
CA ILE A 739 20.58 -15.19 39.97
C ILE A 739 19.27 -15.98 40.13
N LEU A 740 19.30 -17.11 40.86
CA LEU A 740 18.11 -17.93 41.12
C LEU A 740 17.09 -17.19 42.00
N ASP A 741 17.54 -16.48 43.02
CA ASP A 741 16.70 -15.65 43.88
C ASP A 741 16.03 -14.54 43.05
N MET A 742 16.79 -13.87 42.18
CA MET A 742 16.24 -12.86 41.26
C MET A 742 15.21 -13.45 40.29
N ALA A 743 15.47 -14.63 39.73
CA ALA A 743 14.54 -15.30 38.82
C ALA A 743 13.23 -15.71 39.53
N ARG A 744 13.31 -16.14 40.80
CA ARG A 744 12.15 -16.48 41.63
C ARG A 744 11.32 -15.24 42.01
N LEU A 745 12.00 -14.12 42.32
CA LEU A 745 11.37 -12.82 42.58
C LEU A 745 10.65 -12.28 41.33
N ASP A 746 11.29 -12.33 40.15
CA ASP A 746 10.71 -11.85 38.89
C ASP A 746 9.51 -12.67 38.40
N ALA A 747 9.50 -13.98 38.69
CA ALA A 747 8.36 -14.85 38.36
C ALA A 747 7.18 -14.66 39.32
N GLY A 748 7.32 -13.88 40.41
CA GLY A 748 6.29 -13.68 41.42
C GLY A 748 5.97 -14.92 42.25
N VAL A 749 6.88 -15.91 42.30
CA VAL A 749 6.63 -17.25 42.88
C VAL A 749 6.97 -17.33 44.38
N ILE A 750 7.41 -16.24 45.01
CA ILE A 750 7.83 -16.26 46.41
C ILE A 750 6.63 -16.06 47.33
N GLU A 751 6.25 -17.13 48.04
CA GLU A 751 5.36 -17.07 49.19
C GLU A 751 6.15 -16.62 50.43
N LEU A 752 5.76 -15.50 51.03
CA LEU A 752 6.41 -14.96 52.22
C LEU A 752 5.96 -15.69 53.49
N ASN A 753 6.91 -16.18 54.30
CA ASN A 753 6.60 -16.74 55.62
C ASN A 753 6.63 -15.62 56.68
N ARG A 754 5.60 -14.76 56.68
CA ARG A 754 5.54 -13.60 57.59
C ARG A 754 5.17 -14.00 59.02
N GLN A 755 6.07 -13.71 59.96
CA GLN A 755 5.87 -13.94 61.40
C GLN A 755 6.31 -12.71 62.20
N TRP A 756 5.94 -12.68 63.48
CA TRP A 756 6.33 -11.61 64.40
C TRP A 756 7.74 -11.87 64.92
N HIS A 757 8.68 -10.96 64.62
CA HIS A 757 10.07 -11.07 65.05
C HIS A 757 10.54 -9.78 65.72
N PRO A 758 11.30 -9.87 66.84
CA PRO A 758 12.05 -8.74 67.36
C PRO A 758 13.08 -8.27 66.33
N LEU A 759 13.07 -6.98 65.98
CA LEU A 759 14.06 -6.40 65.09
C LEU A 759 15.48 -6.51 65.66
N GLU A 760 15.61 -6.46 66.99
CA GLU A 760 16.86 -6.69 67.72
C GLU A 760 17.47 -8.07 67.41
N GLU A 761 16.64 -9.11 67.33
CA GLU A 761 17.08 -10.48 67.04
C GLU A 761 17.57 -10.62 65.59
N ILE A 762 16.86 -10.00 64.65
CA ILE A 762 17.24 -9.97 63.23
C ILE A 762 18.58 -9.24 63.06
N VAL A 763 18.71 -8.03 63.63
CA VAL A 763 19.95 -7.25 63.57
C VAL A 763 21.09 -7.99 64.27
N GLY A 764 20.83 -8.59 65.44
CA GLY A 764 21.81 -9.39 66.18
C GLY A 764 22.32 -10.58 65.36
N THR A 765 21.42 -11.34 64.74
CA THR A 765 21.75 -12.50 63.90
C THR A 765 22.65 -12.10 62.72
N VAL A 766 22.34 -11.00 62.05
CA VAL A 766 23.15 -10.48 60.94
C VAL A 766 24.53 -10.03 61.41
N LEU A 767 24.62 -9.32 62.55
CA LEU A 767 25.90 -8.87 63.10
C LEU A 767 26.78 -10.03 63.57
N THR A 768 26.20 -11.08 64.16
CA THR A 768 26.93 -12.31 64.51
C THR A 768 27.47 -13.00 63.26
N ARG A 769 26.66 -13.10 62.20
CA ARG A 769 27.09 -13.69 60.91
C ARG A 769 28.23 -12.89 60.26
N LEU A 770 28.21 -11.57 60.38
CA LEU A 770 29.20 -10.66 59.82
C LEU A 770 30.36 -10.33 60.79
N GLN A 771 30.51 -11.05 61.89
CA GLN A 771 31.51 -10.76 62.92
C GLN A 771 32.95 -10.72 62.39
N GLN A 772 33.33 -11.66 61.52
CA GLN A 772 34.66 -11.65 60.89
C GLN A 772 34.84 -10.50 59.87
N PRO A 773 33.94 -10.31 58.88
CA PRO A 773 34.00 -9.17 57.97
C PRO A 773 34.00 -7.79 58.65
N LEU A 774 33.38 -7.68 59.83
CA LEU A 774 33.30 -6.46 60.62
C LEU A 774 34.45 -6.29 61.63
N GLN A 775 35.41 -7.21 61.69
CA GLN A 775 36.51 -7.17 62.66
C GLN A 775 37.32 -5.86 62.50
N GLY A 776 37.43 -5.08 63.57
CA GLY A 776 38.09 -3.77 63.57
C GLY A 776 37.21 -2.59 63.13
N ARG A 777 35.92 -2.80 62.80
CA ARG A 777 34.97 -1.74 62.45
C ARG A 777 33.90 -1.59 63.54
N PRO A 778 33.79 -0.43 64.21
CA PRO A 778 32.74 -0.23 65.22
C PRO A 778 31.36 -0.05 64.56
N VAL A 779 30.40 -0.90 64.91
CA VAL A 779 29.00 -0.79 64.48
C VAL A 779 28.14 -0.22 65.61
N LYS A 780 27.51 0.93 65.38
CA LYS A 780 26.64 1.58 66.35
C LYS A 780 25.18 1.29 66.02
N VAL A 781 24.51 0.51 66.87
CA VAL A 781 23.09 0.18 66.74
C VAL A 781 22.27 1.12 67.60
N LYS A 782 21.25 1.75 67.01
CA LYS A 782 20.28 2.64 67.68
C LYS A 782 18.86 2.16 67.38
N LEU A 783 18.24 1.48 68.33
CA LEU A 783 16.86 1.02 68.22
C LEU A 783 15.99 1.76 69.25
N PRO A 784 14.69 2.00 68.97
CA PRO A 784 13.79 2.67 69.92
C PRO A 784 13.61 1.86 71.21
N SER A 785 13.30 2.54 72.33
CA SER A 785 13.05 1.88 73.61
C SER A 785 11.75 1.05 73.57
N GLY A 786 11.85 -0.25 73.83
CA GLY A 786 10.79 -1.27 73.64
C GLY A 786 11.30 -2.37 72.71
N ILE A 787 10.68 -3.55 72.66
CA ILE A 787 11.08 -4.61 71.69
C ILE A 787 10.34 -4.33 70.37
N PRO A 788 10.94 -3.64 69.36
CA PRO A 788 10.31 -3.47 68.05
C PRO A 788 10.00 -4.81 67.41
N MET A 789 8.73 -5.16 67.34
CA MET A 789 8.28 -6.35 66.63
C MET A 789 7.93 -5.97 65.18
N ILE A 790 8.51 -6.66 64.21
CA ILE A 790 8.16 -6.53 62.79
C ILE A 790 7.41 -7.78 62.32
N TYR A 791 6.42 -7.59 61.45
CA TYR A 791 5.68 -8.69 60.82
C TYR A 791 6.22 -8.94 59.41
N ALA A 792 7.28 -9.74 59.31
CA ALA A 792 8.02 -9.94 58.07
C ALA A 792 8.56 -11.37 57.97
N ASP A 793 9.08 -11.74 56.81
CA ASP A 793 9.90 -12.95 56.66
C ASP A 793 11.32 -12.63 57.13
N ALA A 794 11.69 -13.11 58.32
CA ALA A 794 12.96 -12.77 58.95
C ALA A 794 14.17 -13.14 58.08
N VAL A 795 14.14 -14.27 57.37
CA VAL A 795 15.27 -14.74 56.54
C VAL A 795 15.52 -13.78 55.39
N LEU A 796 14.46 -13.30 54.73
CA LEU A 796 14.58 -12.35 53.64
C LEU A 796 15.01 -10.95 54.12
N ILE A 797 14.56 -10.51 55.30
CA ILE A 797 15.00 -9.24 55.89
C ILE A 797 16.45 -9.31 56.37
N GLU A 798 16.89 -10.44 56.94
CA GLU A 798 18.31 -10.70 57.22
C GLU A 798 19.16 -10.59 55.95
N GLN A 799 18.67 -11.10 54.81
CA GLN A 799 19.35 -11.01 53.52
C GLN A 799 19.47 -9.54 53.05
N VAL A 800 18.41 -8.73 53.20
CA VAL A 800 18.46 -7.29 52.91
C VAL A 800 19.54 -6.60 53.74
N LEU A 801 19.54 -6.82 55.06
CA LEU A 801 20.51 -6.21 55.97
C LEU A 801 21.94 -6.68 55.71
N THR A 802 22.12 -7.98 55.43
CA THR A 802 23.42 -8.55 55.07
C THR A 802 23.97 -7.88 53.81
N ASN A 803 23.16 -7.77 52.76
CA ASN A 803 23.57 -7.14 51.49
C ASN A 803 23.91 -5.65 51.67
N LEU A 804 23.13 -4.92 52.47
CA LEU A 804 23.42 -3.50 52.76
C LEU A 804 24.72 -3.33 53.55
N LEU A 805 24.97 -4.17 54.55
CA LEU A 805 26.18 -4.13 55.36
C LEU A 805 27.42 -4.59 54.58
N GLU A 806 27.32 -5.64 53.76
CA GLU A 806 28.41 -6.08 52.88
C GLU A 806 28.79 -4.99 51.86
N ASN A 807 27.79 -4.29 51.31
CA ASN A 807 28.03 -3.12 50.47
C ASN A 807 28.75 -2.02 51.27
N ALA A 808 28.27 -1.70 52.47
CA ALA A 808 28.93 -0.71 53.32
C ALA A 808 30.39 -1.08 53.63
N ILE A 809 30.68 -2.34 53.97
CA ILE A 809 32.04 -2.84 54.22
C ILE A 809 32.92 -2.69 52.98
N ARG A 810 32.39 -3.06 51.81
CA ARG A 810 33.11 -3.04 50.53
C ARG A 810 33.47 -1.64 50.06
N TYR A 811 32.55 -0.68 50.23
CA TYR A 811 32.66 0.67 49.68
C TYR A 811 33.15 1.73 50.68
N THR A 812 33.60 1.31 51.88
CA THR A 812 34.17 2.22 52.87
C THR A 812 35.60 1.81 53.29
N PRO A 813 36.47 2.78 53.64
CA PRO A 813 37.82 2.49 54.13
C PRO A 813 37.83 1.57 55.37
N GLU A 814 38.90 0.80 55.55
CA GLU A 814 39.07 -0.07 56.72
C GLU A 814 38.97 0.72 58.04
N GLY A 815 38.30 0.15 59.04
CA GLY A 815 38.07 0.77 60.35
C GLY A 815 36.99 1.87 60.37
N SER A 816 36.33 2.19 59.25
CA SER A 816 35.26 3.20 59.25
C SER A 816 34.02 2.68 60.02
N PRO A 817 33.43 3.48 60.93
CA PRO A 817 32.23 3.10 61.67
C PRO A 817 31.00 2.98 60.76
N LEU A 818 30.11 2.06 61.11
CA LEU A 818 28.79 1.89 60.51
C LEU A 818 27.70 2.18 61.55
N ASP A 819 26.61 2.81 61.12
CA ASP A 819 25.47 3.12 61.99
C ASP A 819 24.24 2.33 61.49
N ILE A 820 23.57 1.58 62.37
CA ILE A 820 22.25 0.98 62.11
C ILE A 820 21.24 1.68 62.99
N SER A 821 20.20 2.25 62.40
CA SER A 821 19.13 2.91 63.14
C SER A 821 17.75 2.43 62.70
N SER A 822 16.79 2.41 63.61
CA SER A 822 15.39 2.19 63.26
C SER A 822 14.50 3.25 63.88
N GLU A 823 13.48 3.66 63.12
CA GLU A 823 12.38 4.52 63.59
C GLU A 823 11.06 3.78 63.36
N ILE A 824 10.23 3.73 64.40
CA ILE A 824 8.93 3.05 64.36
C ILE A 824 7.84 4.12 64.37
N THR A 825 6.92 4.01 63.43
CA THR A 825 5.67 4.76 63.41
C THR A 825 4.49 3.78 63.60
N PRO A 826 3.28 4.25 63.93
CA PRO A 826 2.12 3.37 64.06
C PRO A 826 1.76 2.57 62.80
N TYR A 827 2.31 2.95 61.64
CA TYR A 827 1.94 2.40 60.33
C TYR A 827 3.12 1.75 59.60
N ALA A 828 4.35 1.96 60.04
CA ALA A 828 5.55 1.47 59.36
C ALA A 828 6.79 1.50 60.24
N VAL A 829 7.74 0.63 59.93
CA VAL A 829 9.08 0.60 60.53
C VAL A 829 10.11 0.96 59.46
N GLU A 830 10.85 2.05 59.68
CA GLU A 830 12.02 2.41 58.86
C GLU A 830 13.28 1.82 59.52
N VAL A 831 14.12 1.17 58.71
CA VAL A 831 15.43 0.68 59.10
C VAL A 831 16.46 1.28 58.16
N ALA A 832 17.49 1.93 58.71
CA ALA A 832 18.52 2.62 57.97
C ALA A 832 19.92 2.11 58.33
N VAL A 833 20.72 1.85 57.30
CA VAL A 833 22.15 1.53 57.39
C VAL A 833 22.93 2.72 56.82
N ALA A 834 23.75 3.34 57.64
CA ALA A 834 24.54 4.51 57.27
C ALA A 834 26.04 4.23 57.37
N ASP A 835 26.77 4.65 56.33
CA ASP A 835 28.21 4.51 56.22
C ASP A 835 28.91 5.89 56.18
N ARG A 836 30.25 5.87 56.11
CA ARG A 836 31.10 7.07 55.96
C ARG A 836 31.96 7.01 54.70
N GLY A 837 31.45 6.36 53.65
CA GLY A 837 32.12 6.20 52.36
C GLY A 837 32.11 7.46 51.49
N PRO A 838 32.47 7.33 50.20
CA PRO A 838 32.52 8.45 49.26
C PRO A 838 31.15 9.06 48.92
N GLY A 839 30.05 8.41 49.34
CA GLY A 839 28.68 8.81 49.03
C GLY A 839 28.25 8.42 47.61
N ILE A 840 27.01 8.79 47.26
CA ILE A 840 26.32 8.49 46.01
C ILE A 840 26.39 9.71 45.08
N PRO A 841 26.80 9.58 43.80
CA PRO A 841 26.74 10.67 42.84
C PRO A 841 25.31 11.18 42.62
N LYS A 842 25.13 12.51 42.51
CA LYS A 842 23.81 13.13 42.29
C LYS A 842 23.13 12.59 41.02
N GLY A 843 21.87 12.18 41.14
CA GLY A 843 21.06 11.63 40.06
C GLY A 843 21.18 10.11 39.87
N MET A 844 22.04 9.44 40.66
CA MET A 844 22.22 7.99 40.62
C MET A 844 21.47 7.24 41.71
N GLU A 845 20.85 7.94 42.66
CA GLU A 845 20.21 7.38 43.85
C GLU A 845 19.15 6.32 43.51
N LYS A 846 18.37 6.54 42.44
CA LYS A 846 17.36 5.58 41.96
C LYS A 846 17.95 4.47 41.08
N ARG A 847 19.02 4.77 40.34
CA ARG A 847 19.64 3.84 39.38
C ARG A 847 20.46 2.76 40.07
N LEU A 848 20.92 2.99 41.30
CA LEU A 848 21.62 1.99 42.11
C LEU A 848 20.80 0.72 42.37
N PHE A 849 19.47 0.80 42.28
CA PHE A 849 18.57 -0.33 42.44
C PHE A 849 18.15 -0.96 41.09
N GLU A 850 18.64 -0.46 39.95
CA GLU A 850 18.44 -1.09 38.64
C GLU A 850 19.25 -2.40 38.55
N LYS A 851 18.66 -3.41 37.90
CA LYS A 851 19.31 -4.72 37.72
C LYS A 851 20.61 -4.55 36.93
N PHE A 852 21.69 -5.19 37.39
CA PHE A 852 23.01 -5.21 36.73
C PHE A 852 23.69 -3.84 36.62
N TYR A 853 23.17 -2.81 37.31
CA TYR A 853 23.75 -1.49 37.28
C TYR A 853 25.03 -1.41 38.12
N ARG A 854 26.07 -0.77 37.57
CA ARG A 854 27.38 -0.55 38.19
C ARG A 854 27.86 0.89 37.94
N SER A 855 28.58 1.47 38.88
CA SER A 855 29.14 2.82 38.74
C SER A 855 30.47 2.77 37.97
N GLN A 856 30.63 3.56 36.92
CA GLN A 856 31.80 3.52 36.01
C GLN A 856 33.16 3.87 36.64
N ARG A 857 33.24 4.24 37.93
CA ARG A 857 34.51 4.52 38.64
C ARG A 857 35.19 3.28 39.23
N GLU A 858 34.68 2.09 38.93
CA GLU A 858 35.03 0.84 39.61
C GLU A 858 36.25 0.14 38.99
N GLY A 859 37.42 0.27 39.60
CA GLY A 859 38.55 -0.65 39.41
C GLY A 859 38.33 -1.95 40.21
N ALA A 860 38.56 -3.09 39.55
CA ALA A 860 38.86 -4.44 40.08
C ALA A 860 38.03 -5.03 41.26
N GLN A 861 36.96 -4.40 41.74
CA GLN A 861 36.09 -4.97 42.76
C GLN A 861 34.88 -5.64 42.10
N SER A 862 34.74 -6.94 42.30
CA SER A 862 33.79 -7.81 41.61
C SER A 862 32.45 -7.89 42.35
N GLY A 863 31.38 -7.51 41.66
CA GLY A 863 29.99 -7.72 42.06
C GLY A 863 29.10 -7.61 40.83
N VAL A 864 28.03 -8.41 40.78
CA VAL A 864 27.12 -8.56 39.61
C VAL A 864 26.12 -7.41 39.47
N GLY A 865 26.11 -6.45 40.40
CA GLY A 865 25.10 -5.38 40.42
C GLY A 865 23.68 -5.88 40.72
N LEU A 866 23.54 -7.05 41.36
CA LEU A 866 22.25 -7.66 41.72
C LEU A 866 21.85 -7.42 43.18
N GLY A 867 22.80 -7.20 44.10
CA GLY A 867 22.52 -7.15 45.54
C GLY A 867 21.47 -6.10 45.94
N LEU A 868 21.60 -4.86 45.46
CA LEU A 868 20.64 -3.79 45.75
C LEU A 868 19.29 -4.00 45.04
N ALA A 869 19.28 -4.58 43.83
CA ALA A 869 18.05 -4.94 43.13
C ALA A 869 17.27 -6.03 43.88
N ILE A 870 17.97 -7.02 44.45
CA ILE A 870 17.38 -8.06 45.31
C ILE A 870 16.82 -7.42 46.59
N CYS A 871 17.56 -6.51 47.23
CA CYS A 871 17.05 -5.80 48.41
C CYS A 871 15.74 -5.08 48.11
N ARG A 872 15.67 -4.40 46.96
CA ARG A 872 14.46 -3.70 46.52
C ARG A 872 13.30 -4.66 46.28
N ALA A 873 13.52 -5.74 45.54
CA ALA A 873 12.49 -6.72 45.25
C ALA A 873 11.95 -7.39 46.53
N ILE A 874 12.82 -7.75 47.47
CA ILE A 874 12.41 -8.32 48.77
C ILE A 874 11.52 -7.32 49.53
N VAL A 875 11.95 -6.05 49.62
CA VAL A 875 11.21 -5.00 50.34
C VAL A 875 9.86 -4.70 49.66
N GLU A 876 9.81 -4.63 48.32
CA GLU A 876 8.58 -4.41 47.55
C GLU A 876 7.57 -5.57 47.71
N VAL A 877 8.03 -6.83 47.74
CA VAL A 877 7.17 -8.01 47.99
C VAL A 877 6.63 -8.01 49.44
N HIS A 878 7.34 -7.37 50.38
CA HIS A 878 6.83 -7.10 51.73
C HIS A 878 5.84 -5.92 51.80
N GLY A 879 5.59 -5.22 50.68
CA GLY A 879 4.74 -4.02 50.61
C GLY A 879 5.45 -2.73 51.02
N GLY A 880 6.78 -2.77 51.13
CA GLY A 880 7.62 -1.67 51.57
C GLY A 880 8.31 -0.90 50.44
N THR A 881 9.15 0.05 50.81
CA THR A 881 9.99 0.84 49.88
C THR A 881 11.43 0.93 50.37
N ILE A 882 12.41 0.92 49.48
CA ILE A 882 13.83 1.13 49.78
C ILE A 882 14.37 2.36 49.04
N GLU A 883 15.19 3.15 49.71
CA GLU A 883 15.77 4.38 49.17
C GLU A 883 17.25 4.52 49.59
N ALA A 884 17.99 5.31 48.80
CA ALA A 884 19.37 5.65 49.08
C ALA A 884 19.55 7.18 49.06
N ARG A 885 20.22 7.72 50.09
CA ARG A 885 20.45 9.17 50.25
C ARG A 885 21.86 9.45 50.74
N ASN A 886 22.39 10.62 50.42
CA ASN A 886 23.68 11.05 50.96
C ASN A 886 23.55 11.59 52.39
N ARG A 887 24.52 11.27 53.23
CA ARG A 887 24.63 11.81 54.58
C ARG A 887 25.15 13.24 54.54
N SER A 888 24.60 14.13 55.37
CA SER A 888 25.02 15.54 55.46
C SER A 888 26.48 15.72 55.90
N THR A 889 27.04 14.75 56.62
CA THR A 889 28.43 14.73 57.10
C THR A 889 29.39 13.94 56.20
N GLY A 890 28.96 13.51 55.00
CA GLY A 890 29.69 12.61 54.11
C GLY A 890 29.41 11.12 54.40
N GLY A 891 29.24 10.32 53.34
CA GLY A 891 28.77 8.93 53.39
C GLY A 891 27.40 8.71 52.74
N ALA A 892 26.96 7.46 52.66
CA ALA A 892 25.63 7.10 52.17
C ALA A 892 24.74 6.54 53.29
N VAL A 893 23.43 6.66 53.10
CA VAL A 893 22.39 6.08 53.96
C VAL A 893 21.45 5.30 53.06
N PHE A 894 21.32 4.00 53.32
CA PHE A 894 20.35 3.13 52.68
C PHE A 894 19.25 2.83 53.70
N SER A 895 18.02 3.20 53.39
CA SER A 895 16.87 3.04 54.27
C SER A 895 15.77 2.25 53.59
N PHE A 896 15.20 1.27 54.28
CA PHE A 896 14.00 0.57 53.84
C PHE A 896 12.88 0.71 54.86
N VAL A 897 11.65 0.77 54.36
CA VAL A 897 10.42 0.95 55.13
C VAL A 897 9.56 -0.28 54.93
N LEU A 898 9.12 -0.90 56.03
CA LEU A 898 8.17 -2.01 56.02
C LEU A 898 6.83 -1.53 56.61
N PRO A 899 5.69 -1.75 55.94
CA PRO A 899 4.39 -1.40 56.49
C PRO A 899 4.05 -2.29 57.69
N GLN A 900 3.42 -1.69 58.70
CA GLN A 900 2.95 -2.39 59.90
C GLN A 900 1.43 -2.55 59.82
N ASP A 901 0.98 -3.50 59.01
CA ASP A 901 -0.45 -3.73 58.74
C ASP A 901 -1.18 -4.46 59.87
N LYS A 902 -0.44 -5.00 60.85
CA LYS A 902 -0.97 -5.73 62.00
C LYS A 902 -0.41 -5.14 63.28
N THR A 903 -1.19 -5.16 64.35
CA THR A 903 -0.71 -4.78 65.69
C THR A 903 0.17 -5.89 66.26
N PRO A 904 1.36 -5.56 66.80
CA PRO A 904 2.24 -6.55 67.41
C PRO A 904 1.57 -7.24 68.61
N PRO A 905 1.88 -8.53 68.86
CA PRO A 905 1.41 -9.21 70.05
C PRO A 905 1.98 -8.51 71.28
N VAL A 906 1.10 -8.09 72.20
CA VAL A 906 1.51 -7.54 73.49
C VAL A 906 1.85 -8.72 74.39
N VAL A 907 3.07 -8.76 74.92
CA VAL A 907 3.43 -9.69 75.99
C VAL A 907 2.85 -9.10 77.28
N GLU A 908 1.91 -9.78 77.93
CA GLU A 908 1.51 -9.44 79.29
C GLU A 908 2.73 -9.66 80.20
N GLU A 909 3.16 -8.61 80.91
CA GLU A 909 4.16 -8.76 81.97
C GLU A 909 3.57 -9.62 83.09
N GLU A 910 4.18 -10.78 83.37
CA GLU A 910 3.92 -11.56 84.59
C GLU A 910 4.55 -10.90 85.83
#